data_AF-A0A7W0RYY1-F1
#
_entry.id   AF-A0A7W0RYY1-F1
#
_cell.length_a   1.000
_cell.length_b   1.000
_cell.length_c   1.000
_cell.angle_alpha   90.00
_cell.angle_beta   90.00
_cell.angle_gamma   90.00
#
_symmetry.space_group_name_H-M   'P 1'
#
loop_
_entity.id
_entity.type
_entity.pdbx_description
1 polymer ?
#
loop_
_entity_poly.entity_id
_entity_poly.type
_entity_poly.pdbx_seq_one_letter_code
_entity_poly.pdbx_strand_id
1 'polypeptide(L)'
;MAAAFDYVIVGAGADGCVLANRLSVDPGTRVCLVDAGPDRNARRAIVRVPLAMVTYMAPALAFLGGPRLMFWFETEPEPGLQGRAMALPRGQGTGGSTNVNGQIFIRGQREDFDHWRDLGNPGWGHDDLLPYFRNLERFEILDEPRSARHIRFGERPLAEQIDPSLHGLDGPPNVAPLRSVNPMAEVFLDAAQRAGHPLNPDFNGARQNGVGLYTFKQSNGERVTAEGAYLDTVRARPNLTVMADTKVTRLLLDGRRVTGVAYRRGGEEGALAAREVILSAGCFVSPHLLMLSGIGNARDLDRHGIAPVHDLPGVGENLQDHLDITLEYRARSTAPYGVSWRALPRNVLHVLDWFARGRGLFASTAGEGGGFVSTDPASDRPDIQLFFCTGRANTQEASGFAGHGFLMHVCQLRPGSIGRLTLRSADPADKPSILYSFFRGDSSMEPLRRGHSPGAADRRPGPVRAASRRRAGSRPRRDKRRRARRLHPREGQHAVPPGRHLLDGPRRRGGGRSRNAARAWHGGTARGRRIAHARHRVRQHRRGDLLPRREGRRPDPDRIHAGTAAAPTRTPIPGENPMTDFNDRTILVTGASGGIGGATVRQLVAANADVIASGRSQEALDVLAQETGCRALVFDLTGENAVRGALEGLDLWGVVNCGGFGGEIATPMDTDIAVFDKVIAINARGALLVTKYASQSMVRLGKGGSIVNVSSQASLVALSGHISYGSSKAALDNITRVSALELGRYNIRVNSVNPTVVMTEMSAFYWGRPDIGGPFLEAMPLRRWATEDEIAAPIVFLLSDGASMISGVSLSIDGGFTCRWSPLTLVEIR
;
A
#
# COMPACT_ATOMS: atom_id res chain seq x y z
N MET A 1 35.79 -2.08 34.48
CA MET A 1 35.03 -1.67 35.67
C MET A 1 34.22 -2.87 36.16
N ALA A 2 33.91 -2.98 37.46
CA ALA A 2 32.92 -3.96 37.92
C ALA A 2 31.52 -3.59 37.38
N ALA A 3 30.69 -4.58 37.06
CA ALA A 3 29.36 -4.32 36.52
C ALA A 3 28.42 -3.73 37.59
N ALA A 4 27.81 -2.59 37.28
CA ALA A 4 26.85 -1.92 38.16
C ALA A 4 25.47 -2.62 38.14
N PHE A 5 25.15 -3.28 37.03
CA PHE A 5 23.93 -4.07 36.84
C PHE A 5 24.25 -5.44 36.24
N ASP A 6 23.40 -6.42 36.48
CA ASP A 6 23.44 -7.69 35.76
C ASP A 6 22.86 -7.51 34.36
N TYR A 7 21.74 -6.79 34.26
CA TYR A 7 21.06 -6.49 33.00
C TYR A 7 20.83 -4.99 32.81
N VAL A 8 21.25 -4.45 31.67
CA VAL A 8 20.75 -3.16 31.16
C VAL A 8 19.84 -3.44 29.95
N ILE A 9 18.58 -3.05 30.05
CA ILE A 9 17.58 -3.17 28.99
C ILE A 9 17.40 -1.79 28.34
N VAL A 10 17.65 -1.71 27.04
CA VAL A 10 17.59 -0.46 26.26
C VAL A 10 16.26 -0.40 25.51
N GLY A 11 15.39 0.55 25.89
CA GLY A 11 14.04 0.71 25.38
C GLY A 11 13.00 0.10 26.32
N ALA A 12 12.15 0.93 26.91
CA ALA A 12 11.05 0.55 27.78
C ALA A 12 9.74 0.35 27.00
N GLY A 13 9.83 -0.19 25.79
CA GLY A 13 8.68 -0.60 24.98
C GLY A 13 7.95 -1.82 25.53
N ALA A 14 7.20 -2.51 24.67
CA ALA A 14 6.46 -3.71 25.05
C ALA A 14 7.39 -4.77 25.67
N ASP A 15 8.42 -5.15 24.93
CA ASP A 15 9.35 -6.22 25.30
C ASP A 15 10.21 -5.82 26.50
N GLY A 16 10.68 -4.57 26.54
CA GLY A 16 11.48 -4.04 27.64
C GLY A 16 10.74 -4.03 28.98
N CYS A 17 9.43 -3.70 28.99
CA CYS A 17 8.60 -3.81 30.19
C CYS A 17 8.43 -5.27 30.64
N VAL A 18 8.25 -6.21 29.71
CA VAL A 18 8.15 -7.65 30.02
C VAL A 18 9.49 -8.17 30.59
N LEU A 19 10.61 -7.86 29.95
CA LEU A 19 11.95 -8.27 30.39
C LEU A 19 12.28 -7.70 31.77
N ALA A 20 12.02 -6.42 32.02
CA ALA A 20 12.21 -5.80 33.33
C ALA A 20 11.37 -6.48 34.42
N ASN A 21 10.13 -6.87 34.10
CA ASN A 21 9.27 -7.62 35.01
C ASN A 21 9.81 -9.01 35.35
N ARG A 22 10.23 -9.77 34.33
CA ARG A 22 10.67 -11.17 34.49
C ARG A 22 12.07 -11.30 35.07
N LEU A 23 13.03 -10.47 34.64
CA LEU A 23 14.42 -10.52 35.11
C LEU A 23 14.59 -10.00 36.55
N SER A 24 13.74 -9.07 37.00
CA SER A 24 13.77 -8.57 38.38
C SER A 24 13.02 -9.46 39.40
N VAL A 25 12.51 -10.63 39.00
CA VAL A 25 11.82 -11.56 39.93
C VAL A 25 12.77 -12.08 41.01
N ASP A 26 14.02 -12.38 40.63
CA ASP A 26 15.08 -12.71 41.58
C ASP A 26 15.63 -11.41 42.21
N PRO A 27 15.54 -11.22 43.54
CA PRO A 27 16.09 -10.04 44.20
C PRO A 27 17.62 -9.95 44.14
N GLY A 28 18.33 -11.05 43.85
CA GLY A 28 19.77 -11.06 43.62
C GLY A 28 20.20 -10.44 42.28
N THR A 29 19.28 -10.34 41.30
CA THR A 29 19.56 -9.86 39.95
C THR A 29 19.26 -8.36 39.83
N ARG A 30 20.29 -7.54 39.57
CA ARG A 30 20.14 -6.07 39.41
C ARG A 30 19.81 -5.70 37.96
N VAL A 31 18.67 -5.07 37.74
CA VAL A 31 18.17 -4.69 36.41
C VAL A 31 18.04 -3.18 36.29
N CYS A 32 18.53 -2.61 35.19
CA CYS A 32 18.27 -1.24 34.79
C CYS A 32 17.49 -1.22 33.47
N LEU A 33 16.36 -0.50 33.43
CA LEU A 33 15.54 -0.27 32.25
C LEU A 33 15.69 1.20 31.82
N VAL A 34 16.21 1.44 30.62
CA VAL A 34 16.56 2.77 30.12
C VAL A 34 15.67 3.14 28.93
N ASP A 35 15.11 4.34 28.90
CA ASP A 35 14.32 4.84 27.76
C ASP A 35 14.56 6.33 27.47
N ALA A 36 14.56 6.70 26.19
CA ALA A 36 14.78 8.07 25.72
C ALA A 36 13.57 9.01 25.91
N GLY A 37 12.41 8.47 26.29
CA GLY A 37 11.19 9.23 26.51
C GLY A 37 10.71 9.24 27.97
N PRO A 38 9.54 9.83 28.22
CA PRO A 38 9.06 10.09 29.56
C PRO A 38 8.59 8.85 30.32
N ASP A 39 8.55 8.96 31.65
CA ASP A 39 8.03 7.94 32.56
C ASP A 39 6.51 8.09 32.84
N ARG A 40 5.92 7.04 33.41
CA ARG A 40 4.56 7.03 34.02
C ARG A 40 3.45 7.41 33.03
N ASN A 41 3.55 6.91 31.80
CA ASN A 41 2.63 7.22 30.71
C ASN A 41 1.27 6.55 30.89
N ALA A 42 1.24 5.32 31.41
CA ALA A 42 0.03 4.53 31.67
C ALA A 42 -1.01 5.25 32.55
N ARG A 43 -0.56 6.18 33.40
CA ARG A 43 -1.43 6.94 34.32
C ARG A 43 -2.08 8.16 33.67
N ARG A 44 -1.60 8.60 32.51
CA ARG A 44 -2.06 9.81 31.81
C ARG A 44 -3.44 9.56 31.21
N ALA A 45 -4.39 10.47 31.41
CA ALA A 45 -5.75 10.34 30.89
C ALA A 45 -5.79 10.13 29.37
N ILE A 46 -4.94 10.86 28.63
CA ILE A 46 -4.79 10.73 27.17
C ILE A 46 -4.29 9.36 26.70
N VAL A 47 -3.65 8.58 27.57
CA VAL A 47 -3.23 7.19 27.28
C VAL A 47 -4.33 6.21 27.68
N ARG A 48 -4.94 6.42 28.85
CA ARG A 48 -5.99 5.56 29.41
C ARG A 48 -7.25 5.48 28.54
N VAL A 49 -7.65 6.57 27.89
CA VAL A 49 -8.83 6.63 27.00
C VAL A 49 -8.51 5.98 25.64
N PRO A 50 -9.15 4.85 25.25
CA PRO A 50 -8.92 4.22 23.95
C PRO A 50 -9.00 5.15 22.73
N LEU A 51 -10.08 5.92 22.62
CA LEU A 51 -10.30 6.83 21.49
C LEU A 51 -9.28 7.97 21.40
N ALA A 52 -8.63 8.34 22.51
CA ALA A 52 -7.70 9.47 22.53
C ALA A 52 -6.47 9.27 21.64
N MET A 53 -6.26 8.07 21.08
CA MET A 53 -5.26 7.82 20.04
C MET A 53 -5.40 8.75 18.81
N VAL A 54 -6.61 9.22 18.50
CA VAL A 54 -6.82 10.18 17.40
C VAL A 54 -6.12 11.52 17.64
N THR A 55 -5.86 11.89 18.90
CA THR A 55 -5.17 13.13 19.27
C THR A 55 -3.68 13.12 18.90
N TYR A 56 -3.09 11.93 18.71
CA TYR A 56 -1.70 11.77 18.31
C TYR A 56 -1.49 12.12 16.83
N MET A 57 -2.51 11.85 16.00
CA MET A 57 -2.48 12.02 14.54
C MET A 57 -3.16 13.31 14.05
N ALA A 58 -3.79 14.08 14.94
CA ALA A 58 -4.54 15.29 14.60
C ALA A 58 -3.82 16.55 15.12
N PRO A 59 -3.17 17.36 14.27
CA PRO A 59 -2.47 18.58 14.69
C PRO A 59 -3.34 19.57 15.49
N ALA A 60 -4.62 19.68 15.14
CA ALA A 60 -5.61 20.50 15.86
C ALA A 60 -5.84 20.07 17.33
N LEU A 61 -5.45 18.85 17.70
CA LEU A 61 -5.57 18.29 19.06
C LEU A 61 -4.21 18.16 19.76
N ALA A 62 -3.12 18.66 19.16
CA ALA A 62 -1.76 18.57 19.70
C ALA A 62 -1.61 19.17 21.11
N PHE A 63 -2.41 20.19 21.44
CA PHE A 63 -2.42 20.85 22.75
C PHE A 63 -2.79 19.91 23.91
N LEU A 64 -3.47 18.79 23.64
CA LEU A 64 -3.76 17.76 24.64
C LEU A 64 -2.50 16.98 25.07
N GLY A 65 -1.34 17.24 24.46
CA GLY A 65 -0.05 16.65 24.79
C GLY A 65 0.26 15.34 24.05
N GLY A 66 -0.63 14.92 23.15
CA GLY A 66 -0.52 13.68 22.38
C GLY A 66 0.81 13.50 21.64
N PRO A 67 1.27 14.49 20.84
CA PRO A 67 2.53 14.39 20.11
C PRO A 67 3.78 14.18 20.98
N ARG A 68 3.74 14.49 22.29
CA ARG A 68 4.86 14.24 23.23
C ARG A 68 5.06 12.77 23.57
N LEU A 69 4.12 11.89 23.17
CA LEU A 69 4.19 10.44 23.30
C LEU A 69 4.63 9.76 21.99
N MET A 70 4.93 10.54 20.95
CA MET A 70 5.26 10.07 19.61
C MET A 70 6.68 10.43 19.23
N PHE A 71 7.46 9.45 18.79
CA PHE A 71 8.66 9.68 18.00
C PHE A 71 8.34 9.38 16.53
N TRP A 72 8.53 10.38 15.67
CA TRP A 72 8.21 10.30 14.26
C TRP A 72 9.45 9.98 13.44
N PHE A 73 9.49 8.78 12.86
CA PHE A 73 10.41 8.47 11.76
C PHE A 73 9.72 8.79 10.42
N GLU A 74 10.48 8.73 9.33
CA GLU A 74 9.99 8.89 7.98
C GLU A 74 10.78 7.93 7.07
N THR A 75 10.14 7.40 6.03
CA THR A 75 10.87 6.69 4.97
C THR A 75 11.66 7.68 4.12
N GLU A 76 12.65 7.19 3.38
CA GLU A 76 13.08 7.85 2.16
C GLU A 76 11.94 7.89 1.13
N PRO A 77 12.04 8.71 0.06
CA PRO A 77 11.13 8.67 -1.08
C PRO A 77 10.99 7.26 -1.67
N GLU A 78 9.86 6.59 -1.41
CA GLU A 78 9.64 5.17 -1.76
C GLU A 78 9.49 5.00 -3.29
N PRO A 79 10.41 4.31 -3.99
CA PRO A 79 10.37 4.24 -5.45
C PRO A 79 9.16 3.50 -6.00
N GLY A 80 8.57 2.56 -5.26
CA GLY A 80 7.32 1.90 -5.66
C GLY A 80 6.04 2.67 -5.28
N LEU A 81 6.17 3.72 -4.47
CA LEU A 81 5.07 4.62 -4.09
C LEU A 81 5.23 6.01 -4.74
N GLN A 82 5.75 6.04 -5.98
CA GLN A 82 5.91 7.24 -6.80
C GLN A 82 6.77 8.33 -6.14
N GLY A 83 7.76 7.95 -5.31
CA GLY A 83 8.64 8.89 -4.61
C GLY A 83 8.01 9.54 -3.37
N ARG A 84 6.86 9.07 -2.92
CA ARG A 84 6.24 9.53 -1.67
C ARG A 84 7.04 9.03 -0.46
N ALA A 85 7.37 9.95 0.45
CA ALA A 85 7.85 9.60 1.79
C ALA A 85 6.65 9.29 2.71
N MET A 86 6.83 8.37 3.67
CA MET A 86 5.80 7.94 4.61
C MET A 86 6.20 8.25 6.04
N ALA A 87 5.31 8.91 6.79
CA ALA A 87 5.46 9.09 8.22
C ALA A 87 5.34 7.74 8.95
N LEU A 88 6.30 7.43 9.81
CA LEU A 88 6.42 6.18 10.56
C LEU A 88 6.31 6.46 12.07
N PRO A 89 5.10 6.64 12.60
CA PRO A 89 4.88 6.87 14.02
C PRO A 89 5.33 5.68 14.89
N ARG A 90 6.05 5.97 15.97
CA ARG A 90 6.41 5.03 17.04
C ARG A 90 6.13 5.68 18.40
N GLY A 91 5.66 4.91 19.39
CA GLY A 91 5.41 5.46 20.72
C GLY A 91 6.71 5.61 21.51
N GLN A 92 6.89 6.73 22.20
CA GLN A 92 8.09 7.10 22.96
C GLN A 92 7.82 7.08 24.47
N GLY A 93 8.84 6.73 25.26
CA GLY A 93 8.76 6.62 26.71
C GLY A 93 8.36 5.22 27.18
N THR A 94 8.32 5.05 28.49
CA THR A 94 7.87 3.81 29.14
C THR A 94 6.50 3.36 28.63
N GLY A 95 6.38 2.07 28.27
CA GLY A 95 5.24 1.48 27.55
C GLY A 95 5.35 1.58 26.01
N GLY A 96 6.17 2.48 25.49
CA GLY A 96 6.43 2.70 24.06
C GLY A 96 5.15 2.76 23.21
N SER A 97 5.20 2.10 22.05
CA SER A 97 4.05 2.01 21.13
C SER A 97 2.75 1.45 21.73
N THR A 98 2.78 0.77 22.89
CA THR A 98 1.54 0.30 23.54
C THR A 98 0.70 1.43 24.13
N ASN A 99 1.31 2.58 24.41
CA ASN A 99 0.60 3.79 24.83
C ASN A 99 -0.27 4.36 23.71
N VAL A 100 0.08 4.09 22.44
CA VAL A 100 -0.44 4.84 21.28
C VAL A 100 -1.10 4.00 20.17
N ASN A 101 -0.99 2.67 20.23
CA ASN A 101 -1.53 1.77 19.22
C ASN A 101 -3.07 1.64 19.23
N GLY A 102 -3.63 0.99 18.19
CA GLY A 102 -5.06 0.66 18.08
C GLY A 102 -5.60 -0.44 19.01
N GLN A 103 -4.79 -0.89 19.98
CA GLN A 103 -5.11 -1.87 21.05
C GLN A 103 -5.57 -3.28 20.66
N ILE A 104 -5.91 -3.53 19.40
CA ILE A 104 -6.26 -4.84 18.85
C ILE A 104 -5.20 -5.88 19.26
N PHE A 105 -5.66 -7.05 19.70
CA PHE A 105 -4.82 -8.14 20.18
C PHE A 105 -4.91 -9.34 19.22
N ILE A 106 -3.86 -9.51 18.41
CA ILE A 106 -3.66 -10.62 17.49
C ILE A 106 -2.24 -11.15 17.71
N ARG A 107 -2.05 -12.47 17.67
CA ARG A 107 -0.76 -13.13 17.90
C ARG A 107 0.05 -13.32 16.60
N GLY A 108 -0.59 -13.85 15.56
CA GLY A 108 0.04 -14.30 14.31
C GLY A 108 -0.58 -15.64 13.86
N GLN A 109 -0.19 -16.15 12.69
CA GLN A 109 -0.62 -17.46 12.19
C GLN A 109 0.36 -18.54 12.67
N ARG A 110 -0.11 -19.79 12.82
CA ARG A 110 0.74 -20.94 13.18
C ARG A 110 1.94 -21.05 12.24
N GLU A 111 1.68 -20.88 10.97
CA GLU A 111 2.63 -20.94 9.85
C GLU A 111 3.68 -19.84 9.89
N ASP A 112 3.43 -18.71 10.57
CA ASP A 112 4.44 -17.64 10.72
C ASP A 112 5.54 -18.08 11.71
N PHE A 113 5.14 -18.72 12.81
CA PHE A 113 6.05 -19.24 13.85
C PHE A 113 6.73 -20.54 13.44
N ASP A 114 5.97 -21.48 12.85
CA ASP A 114 6.53 -22.71 12.29
C ASP A 114 7.57 -22.40 11.20
N HIS A 115 7.36 -21.35 10.40
CA HIS A 115 8.38 -20.88 9.46
C HIS A 115 9.65 -20.34 10.15
N TRP A 116 9.55 -19.62 11.27
CA TRP A 116 10.73 -19.20 12.04
C TRP A 116 11.54 -20.38 12.58
N ARG A 117 10.87 -21.43 13.06
CA ARG A 117 11.52 -22.70 13.43
C ARG A 117 12.25 -23.30 12.24
N ASP A 118 11.58 -23.39 11.10
CA ASP A 118 12.11 -24.04 9.89
C ASP A 118 13.26 -23.23 9.23
N LEU A 119 13.36 -21.93 9.51
CA LEU A 119 14.54 -21.09 9.24
C LEU A 119 15.75 -21.36 10.15
N GLY A 120 15.65 -22.32 11.08
CA GLY A 120 16.74 -22.76 11.96
C GLY A 120 16.68 -22.24 13.39
N ASN A 121 15.52 -21.77 13.87
CA ASN A 121 15.33 -21.25 15.23
C ASN A 121 14.55 -22.28 16.10
N PRO A 122 15.19 -23.32 16.66
CA PRO A 122 14.49 -24.33 17.46
C PRO A 122 13.82 -23.69 18.70
N GLY A 123 12.62 -24.15 19.04
CA GLY A 123 11.82 -23.58 20.14
C GLY A 123 10.96 -22.37 19.76
N TRP A 124 10.94 -21.99 18.47
CA TRP A 124 10.09 -20.91 17.94
C TRP A 124 8.90 -21.40 17.12
N GLY A 125 8.61 -22.71 17.09
CA GLY A 125 7.41 -23.24 16.45
C GLY A 125 6.16 -22.81 17.20
N HIS A 126 4.99 -22.85 16.55
CA HIS A 126 3.75 -22.39 17.19
C HIS A 126 3.47 -23.10 18.53
N ASP A 127 3.68 -24.41 18.57
CA ASP A 127 3.37 -25.22 19.75
C ASP A 127 4.41 -25.04 20.88
N ASP A 128 5.65 -24.67 20.54
CA ASP A 128 6.66 -24.24 21.51
C ASP A 128 6.27 -22.89 22.16
N LEU A 129 5.66 -22.00 21.37
CA LEU A 129 5.29 -20.64 21.78
C LEU A 129 3.90 -20.53 22.42
N LEU A 130 2.98 -21.48 22.17
CA LEU A 130 1.62 -21.46 22.74
C LEU A 130 1.56 -21.31 24.28
N PRO A 131 2.41 -21.97 25.09
CA PRO A 131 2.49 -21.70 26.53
C PRO A 131 2.84 -20.24 26.86
N TYR A 132 3.69 -19.61 26.06
CA TYR A 132 4.06 -18.20 26.22
C TYR A 132 2.94 -17.27 25.78
N PHE A 133 2.21 -17.58 24.70
CA PHE A 133 1.01 -16.83 24.30
C PHE A 133 -0.10 -16.90 25.36
N ARG A 134 -0.30 -18.05 26.00
CA ARG A 134 -1.19 -18.17 27.17
C ARG A 134 -0.67 -17.35 28.36
N ASN A 135 0.62 -17.35 28.64
CA ASN A 135 1.21 -16.53 29.72
C ASN A 135 1.21 -15.01 29.43
N LEU A 136 0.99 -14.60 28.17
CA LEU A 136 1.00 -13.20 27.73
C LEU A 136 -0.30 -12.46 28.06
N GLU A 137 -1.43 -13.17 28.27
CA GLU A 137 -2.78 -12.59 28.38
C GLU A 137 -3.57 -13.09 29.60
N ARG A 138 -4.46 -12.23 30.10
CA ARG A 138 -5.68 -12.64 30.80
C ARG A 138 -6.85 -12.35 29.87
N PHE A 139 -7.38 -13.40 29.27
CA PHE A 139 -8.52 -13.36 28.37
C PHE A 139 -9.81 -13.28 29.17
N GLU A 140 -10.60 -12.24 28.92
CA GLU A 140 -11.88 -11.97 29.57
C GLU A 140 -13.03 -12.18 28.59
N ILE A 141 -13.91 -13.13 28.89
CA ILE A 141 -15.22 -13.23 28.26
C ILE A 141 -16.17 -12.32 29.05
N LEU A 142 -16.82 -11.37 28.35
CA LEU A 142 -17.77 -10.47 28.99
C LEU A 142 -19.11 -11.17 29.23
N ASP A 143 -19.43 -11.45 30.50
CA ASP A 143 -20.70 -12.06 30.91
C ASP A 143 -21.87 -11.06 31.06
N GLU A 144 -21.59 -9.75 30.99
CA GLU A 144 -22.60 -8.70 31.24
C GLU A 144 -23.70 -8.67 30.16
N PRO A 145 -25.01 -8.80 30.48
CA PRO A 145 -26.08 -8.89 29.49
C PRO A 145 -26.20 -7.72 28.50
N ARG A 146 -25.69 -6.53 28.81
CA ARG A 146 -25.70 -5.36 27.89
C ARG A 146 -24.53 -5.34 26.92
N SER A 147 -23.45 -6.06 27.21
CA SER A 147 -22.29 -6.22 26.33
C SER A 147 -22.37 -7.54 25.56
N ALA A 148 -22.83 -8.61 26.22
CA ALA A 148 -22.87 -9.97 25.68
C ALA A 148 -24.09 -10.28 24.78
N ARG A 149 -25.28 -9.70 25.01
CA ARG A 149 -26.51 -10.11 24.28
C ARG A 149 -26.54 -9.70 22.80
N HIS A 150 -25.77 -8.67 22.43
CA HIS A 150 -25.66 -8.17 21.05
C HIS A 150 -24.57 -8.90 20.27
N ILE A 151 -23.47 -9.30 20.94
CA ILE A 151 -22.37 -10.04 20.31
C ILE A 151 -22.76 -11.52 20.16
N ARG A 152 -23.52 -11.81 19.10
CA ARG A 152 -23.82 -13.18 18.66
C ARG A 152 -22.98 -13.53 17.45
N PHE A 153 -22.39 -14.72 17.47
CA PHE A 153 -21.66 -15.26 16.34
C PHE A 153 -22.47 -16.41 15.73
N GLY A 154 -23.28 -16.06 14.73
CA GLY A 154 -24.36 -16.93 14.25
C GLY A 154 -25.43 -17.18 15.31
N GLU A 155 -25.88 -18.43 15.43
CA GLU A 155 -26.98 -18.81 16.33
C GLU A 155 -26.55 -19.07 17.78
N ARG A 156 -25.25 -19.20 18.06
CA ARG A 156 -24.70 -19.55 19.39
C ARG A 156 -24.11 -18.33 20.11
N PRO A 157 -24.04 -18.34 21.47
CA PRO A 157 -23.26 -17.36 22.23
C PRO A 157 -21.78 -17.37 21.83
N LEU A 158 -21.09 -16.24 21.96
CA LEU A 158 -19.65 -16.16 21.66
C LEU A 158 -18.82 -17.07 22.57
N ALA A 159 -19.14 -17.11 23.86
CA ALA A 159 -18.42 -17.90 24.87
C ALA A 159 -18.37 -19.41 24.57
N GLU A 160 -19.39 -19.96 23.91
CA GLU A 160 -19.47 -21.38 23.52
C GLU A 160 -18.65 -21.70 22.25
N GLN A 161 -17.97 -20.71 21.68
CA GLN A 161 -17.27 -20.81 20.40
C GLN A 161 -15.78 -20.47 20.49
N ILE A 162 -15.30 -20.15 21.69
CA ILE A 162 -13.89 -19.89 22.00
C ILE A 162 -13.29 -21.16 22.61
N ASP A 163 -12.06 -21.52 22.21
CA ASP A 163 -11.35 -22.67 22.77
C ASP A 163 -10.47 -22.24 23.97
N PRO A 164 -10.84 -22.58 25.22
CA PRO A 164 -10.06 -22.19 26.39
C PRO A 164 -8.66 -22.85 26.45
N SER A 165 -8.39 -23.88 25.65
CA SER A 165 -7.05 -24.47 25.52
C SER A 165 -6.07 -23.58 24.76
N LEU A 166 -6.56 -22.58 24.03
CA LEU A 166 -5.73 -21.61 23.29
C LEU A 166 -5.54 -20.27 24.04
N HIS A 167 -6.25 -20.05 25.15
CA HIS A 167 -6.26 -18.78 25.88
C HIS A 167 -5.67 -18.82 27.29
N GLY A 168 -5.03 -17.71 27.66
CA GLY A 168 -4.53 -17.44 29.01
C GLY A 168 -5.57 -16.79 29.89
N LEU A 169 -5.60 -17.09 31.20
CA LEU A 169 -6.53 -16.46 32.15
C LEU A 169 -5.79 -15.64 33.22
N ASP A 170 -4.47 -15.77 33.33
CA ASP A 170 -3.67 -15.25 34.45
C ASP A 170 -2.55 -14.28 34.01
N GLY A 171 -2.38 -14.04 32.71
CA GLY A 171 -1.35 -13.15 32.18
C GLY A 171 -1.56 -11.68 32.61
N PRO A 172 -0.50 -10.86 32.72
CA PRO A 172 -0.64 -9.51 33.28
C PRO A 172 -1.62 -8.57 32.54
N PRO A 173 -1.55 -8.40 31.21
CA PRO A 173 -2.48 -7.53 30.50
C PRO A 173 -3.82 -8.22 30.28
N ASN A 174 -4.90 -7.47 30.51
CA ASN A 174 -6.25 -7.90 30.23
C ASN A 174 -6.53 -7.82 28.72
N VAL A 175 -7.12 -8.87 28.15
CA VAL A 175 -7.53 -8.98 26.75
C VAL A 175 -9.03 -9.27 26.73
N ALA A 176 -9.84 -8.36 26.22
CA ALA A 176 -11.29 -8.43 26.26
C ALA A 176 -11.93 -7.98 24.93
N PRO A 177 -13.12 -8.45 24.56
CA PRO A 177 -13.94 -7.79 23.55
C PRO A 177 -14.42 -6.42 24.07
N LEU A 178 -14.91 -5.55 23.19
CA LEU A 178 -15.39 -4.23 23.59
C LEU A 178 -16.63 -4.32 24.50
N ARG A 179 -16.64 -3.51 25.56
CA ARG A 179 -17.79 -3.37 26.47
C ARG A 179 -18.98 -2.65 25.84
N SER A 180 -18.77 -2.04 24.67
CA SER A 180 -19.80 -1.43 23.82
C SER A 180 -19.36 -1.56 22.37
N VAL A 181 -20.17 -2.21 21.55
CA VAL A 181 -19.95 -2.37 20.10
C VAL A 181 -20.96 -1.46 19.37
N ASN A 182 -20.49 -0.73 18.37
CA ASN A 182 -21.30 0.09 17.50
C ASN A 182 -22.15 -0.82 16.59
N PRO A 183 -23.48 -0.55 16.42
CA PRO A 183 -24.35 -1.35 15.55
C PRO A 183 -23.85 -1.50 14.10
N MET A 184 -22.99 -0.60 13.62
CA MET A 184 -22.37 -0.74 12.30
C MET A 184 -21.50 -2.00 12.15
N ALA A 185 -20.94 -2.54 13.24
CA ALA A 185 -20.19 -3.78 13.20
C ALA A 185 -21.08 -4.98 12.84
N GLU A 186 -22.33 -5.04 13.34
CA GLU A 186 -23.31 -6.06 12.96
C GLU A 186 -23.65 -5.96 11.44
N VAL A 187 -23.80 -4.73 10.94
CA VAL A 187 -24.05 -4.46 9.50
C VAL A 187 -22.88 -4.93 8.63
N PHE A 188 -21.64 -4.68 9.06
CA PHE A 188 -20.45 -5.16 8.37
C PHE A 188 -20.39 -6.70 8.34
N LEU A 189 -20.67 -7.38 9.45
CA LEU A 189 -20.64 -8.85 9.50
C LEU A 189 -21.71 -9.48 8.60
N ASP A 190 -22.95 -8.98 8.62
CA ASP A 190 -24.01 -9.43 7.69
C ASP A 190 -23.64 -9.19 6.22
N ALA A 191 -23.07 -8.02 5.89
CA ALA A 191 -22.59 -7.74 4.54
C ALA A 191 -21.47 -8.69 4.09
N ALA A 192 -20.49 -8.96 4.95
CA ALA A 192 -19.38 -9.86 4.67
C ALA A 192 -19.82 -11.34 4.58
N GLN A 193 -20.79 -11.79 5.39
CA GLN A 193 -21.42 -13.10 5.23
C GLN A 193 -22.13 -13.24 3.89
N ARG A 194 -22.86 -12.21 3.44
CA ARG A 194 -23.53 -12.19 2.12
C ARG A 194 -22.53 -12.18 0.96
N ALA A 195 -21.34 -11.61 1.17
CA ALA A 195 -20.21 -11.72 0.24
C ALA A 195 -19.51 -13.11 0.26
N GLY A 196 -19.93 -14.01 1.15
CA GLY A 196 -19.45 -15.39 1.22
C GLY A 196 -18.25 -15.61 2.15
N HIS A 197 -17.90 -14.64 3.01
CA HIS A 197 -16.88 -14.83 4.03
C HIS A 197 -17.47 -15.54 5.27
N PRO A 198 -16.78 -16.55 5.83
CA PRO A 198 -17.26 -17.22 7.03
C PRO A 198 -17.14 -16.31 8.25
N LEU A 199 -18.04 -16.49 9.21
CA LEU A 199 -17.93 -15.91 10.54
C LEU A 199 -16.80 -16.60 11.32
N ASN A 200 -15.78 -15.84 11.76
CA ASN A 200 -14.81 -16.28 12.75
C ASN A 200 -15.06 -15.62 14.14
N PRO A 201 -15.41 -16.41 15.19
CA PRO A 201 -15.59 -15.89 16.55
C PRO A 201 -14.28 -15.56 17.28
N ASP A 202 -13.14 -16.09 16.84
CA ASP A 202 -11.85 -15.99 17.53
C ASP A 202 -10.65 -16.05 16.56
N PHE A 203 -10.09 -14.87 16.26
CA PHE A 203 -8.91 -14.73 15.39
C PHE A 203 -7.59 -15.28 15.96
N ASN A 204 -7.55 -15.62 17.25
CA ASN A 204 -6.40 -16.25 17.91
C ASN A 204 -6.66 -17.75 18.21
N GLY A 205 -7.78 -18.28 17.72
CA GLY A 205 -8.21 -19.66 17.89
C GLY A 205 -7.61 -20.61 16.86
N ALA A 206 -8.27 -21.76 16.67
CA ALA A 206 -7.78 -22.84 15.80
C ALA A 206 -7.69 -22.48 14.30
N ARG A 207 -8.38 -21.41 13.86
CA ARG A 207 -8.31 -20.87 12.48
C ARG A 207 -8.46 -19.35 12.51
N GLN A 208 -7.74 -18.66 11.65
CA GLN A 208 -7.81 -17.20 11.56
C GLN A 208 -8.76 -16.70 10.45
N ASN A 209 -8.91 -17.44 9.35
CA ASN A 209 -9.73 -17.04 8.20
C ASN A 209 -11.21 -16.79 8.57
N GLY A 210 -11.78 -15.69 8.06
CA GLY A 210 -13.14 -15.24 8.30
C GLY A 210 -13.23 -13.81 8.83
N VAL A 211 -14.46 -13.36 9.08
CA VAL A 211 -14.78 -12.01 9.58
C VAL A 211 -15.38 -12.06 10.99
N GLY A 212 -15.09 -11.04 11.78
CA GLY A 212 -15.47 -10.99 13.19
C GLY A 212 -15.12 -9.72 13.94
N LEU A 213 -15.31 -9.76 15.26
CA LEU A 213 -14.99 -8.66 16.16
C LEU A 213 -13.58 -8.85 16.73
N TYR A 214 -12.86 -7.74 16.90
CA TYR A 214 -11.55 -7.79 17.53
C TYR A 214 -11.65 -7.90 19.06
N THR A 215 -10.60 -8.47 19.66
CA THR A 215 -10.32 -8.35 21.09
C THR A 215 -9.21 -7.32 21.29
N PHE A 216 -9.20 -6.68 22.47
CA PHE A 216 -8.37 -5.51 22.74
C PHE A 216 -7.65 -5.65 24.06
N LYS A 217 -6.45 -5.05 24.15
CA LYS A 217 -5.77 -4.83 25.44
C LYS A 217 -6.46 -3.71 26.22
N GLN A 218 -7.53 -4.10 26.91
CA GLN A 218 -8.39 -3.23 27.70
C GLN A 218 -8.86 -3.89 28.99
N SER A 219 -9.07 -3.07 30.01
CA SER A 219 -9.73 -3.45 31.27
C SER A 219 -10.77 -2.37 31.60
N ASN A 220 -12.00 -2.76 31.92
CA ASN A 220 -13.10 -1.84 32.25
C ASN A 220 -13.40 -0.72 31.22
N GLY A 221 -12.96 -0.85 29.96
CA GLY A 221 -13.10 0.20 28.93
C GLY A 221 -11.97 1.25 28.92
N GLU A 222 -10.85 0.95 29.57
CA GLU A 222 -9.60 1.71 29.53
C GLU A 222 -8.46 0.88 28.91
N ARG A 223 -7.46 1.57 28.35
CA ARG A 223 -6.26 0.97 27.77
C ARG A 223 -5.39 0.28 28.82
N VAL A 224 -4.96 -0.94 28.50
CA VAL A 224 -3.90 -1.64 29.24
C VAL A 224 -2.59 -1.57 28.44
N THR A 225 -1.64 -0.75 28.91
CA THR A 225 -0.30 -0.61 28.32
C THR A 225 0.66 -1.66 28.87
N ALA A 226 1.79 -1.88 28.19
CA ALA A 226 2.86 -2.74 28.70
C ALA A 226 3.47 -2.17 29.99
N GLU A 227 3.59 -0.85 30.11
CA GLU A 227 4.00 -0.21 31.36
C GLU A 227 3.03 -0.55 32.50
N GLY A 228 1.73 -0.34 32.29
CA GLY A 228 0.71 -0.57 33.33
C GLY A 228 0.62 -2.04 33.76
N ALA A 229 0.71 -2.98 32.80
CA ALA A 229 0.60 -4.40 33.08
C ALA A 229 1.87 -5.01 33.69
N TYR A 230 3.06 -4.63 33.18
CA TYR A 230 4.32 -5.29 33.52
C TYR A 230 5.25 -4.45 34.39
N LEU A 231 5.37 -3.14 34.15
CA LEU A 231 6.36 -2.32 34.83
C LEU A 231 5.83 -1.74 36.15
N ASP A 232 4.65 -1.11 36.15
CA ASP A 232 4.09 -0.45 37.32
C ASP A 232 3.76 -1.43 38.48
N THR A 233 3.55 -2.72 38.17
CA THR A 233 3.34 -3.79 39.14
C THR A 233 4.61 -4.23 39.89
N VAL A 234 5.80 -3.90 39.36
CA VAL A 234 7.10 -4.30 39.93
C VAL A 234 8.04 -3.12 40.20
N ARG A 235 7.65 -1.90 39.82
CA ARG A 235 8.47 -0.67 39.89
C ARG A 235 9.01 -0.35 41.29
N ALA A 236 8.42 -0.90 42.35
CA ALA A 236 8.87 -0.75 43.73
C ALA A 236 9.94 -1.77 44.17
N ARG A 237 10.32 -2.73 43.32
CA ARG A 237 11.38 -3.71 43.63
C ARG A 237 12.75 -3.01 43.77
N PRO A 238 13.52 -3.23 44.85
CA PRO A 238 14.77 -2.52 45.10
C PRO A 238 15.89 -2.86 44.11
N ASN A 239 15.79 -3.99 43.41
CA ASN A 239 16.73 -4.45 42.39
C ASN A 239 16.38 -3.98 40.96
N LEU A 240 15.32 -3.18 40.77
CA LEU A 240 14.92 -2.62 39.48
C LEU A 240 15.07 -1.09 39.46
N THR A 241 15.95 -0.59 38.59
CA THR A 241 16.12 0.84 38.31
C THR A 241 15.45 1.21 36.99
N VAL A 242 14.67 2.29 36.94
CA VAL A 242 14.08 2.83 35.71
C VAL A 242 14.68 4.20 35.41
N MET A 243 15.33 4.34 34.25
CA MET A 243 15.97 5.57 33.77
C MET A 243 15.26 6.08 32.52
N ALA A 244 14.18 6.83 32.73
CA ALA A 244 13.49 7.58 31.68
C ALA A 244 14.25 8.86 31.28
N ASP A 245 13.81 9.48 30.19
CA ASP A 245 14.38 10.71 29.59
C ASP A 245 15.91 10.59 29.35
N THR A 246 16.36 9.37 29.04
CA THR A 246 17.77 8.97 28.94
C THR A 246 18.03 8.31 27.59
N LYS A 247 18.59 9.05 26.64
CA LYS A 247 18.86 8.53 25.28
C LYS A 247 20.17 7.76 25.28
N VAL A 248 20.11 6.44 25.14
CA VAL A 248 21.30 5.62 24.81
C VAL A 248 21.83 6.06 23.45
N THR A 249 23.14 6.28 23.36
CA THR A 249 23.82 6.79 22.15
C THR A 249 24.67 5.73 21.45
N ARG A 250 25.30 4.84 22.21
CA ARG A 250 26.07 3.69 21.72
C ARG A 250 26.23 2.61 22.79
N LEU A 251 26.54 1.40 22.35
CA LEU A 251 27.02 0.33 23.22
C LEU A 251 28.48 0.59 23.61
N LEU A 252 28.88 0.07 24.77
CA LEU A 252 30.28 0.04 25.23
C LEU A 252 30.82 -1.37 25.00
N LEU A 253 31.98 -1.47 24.35
CA LEU A 253 32.57 -2.74 23.94
C LEU A 253 34.00 -2.91 24.49
N ASP A 254 34.31 -4.14 24.86
CA ASP A 254 35.65 -4.66 25.13
C ASP A 254 35.89 -5.82 24.15
N GLY A 255 36.64 -5.54 23.07
CA GLY A 255 36.69 -6.41 21.90
C GLY A 255 35.28 -6.67 21.34
N ARG A 256 34.86 -7.94 21.32
CA ARG A 256 33.49 -8.33 20.91
C ARG A 256 32.48 -8.43 22.05
N ARG A 257 32.87 -8.17 23.31
CA ARG A 257 31.98 -8.21 24.46
C ARG A 257 31.34 -6.83 24.67
N VAL A 258 30.01 -6.75 24.69
CA VAL A 258 29.32 -5.57 25.21
C VAL A 258 29.44 -5.55 26.73
N THR A 259 29.91 -4.43 27.29
CA THR A 259 30.16 -4.22 28.73
C THR A 259 29.25 -3.18 29.35
N GLY A 260 28.39 -2.54 28.56
CA GLY A 260 27.53 -1.46 29.01
C GLY A 260 26.96 -0.62 27.87
N VAL A 261 26.43 0.55 28.23
CA VAL A 261 25.90 1.54 27.28
C VAL A 261 26.38 2.95 27.65
N ALA A 262 26.62 3.78 26.65
CA ALA A 262 26.74 5.23 26.81
C ALA A 262 25.37 5.87 26.58
N TYR A 263 25.08 6.96 27.29
CA TYR A 263 23.81 7.67 27.19
C TYR A 263 24.02 9.19 27.30
N ARG A 264 22.99 9.93 26.88
CA ARG A 264 22.84 11.37 27.14
C ARG A 264 21.54 11.61 27.93
N ARG A 265 21.62 12.40 29.01
CA ARG A 265 20.49 12.73 29.90
C ARG A 265 20.63 14.17 30.37
N GLY A 266 19.60 14.99 30.18
CA GLY A 266 19.63 16.41 30.60
C GLY A 266 20.71 17.27 29.90
N GLY A 267 21.27 16.79 28.78
CA GLY A 267 22.42 17.41 28.10
C GLY A 267 23.78 16.81 28.48
N GLU A 268 23.88 16.12 29.62
CA GLU A 268 25.10 15.48 30.10
C GLU A 268 25.27 14.08 29.50
N GLU A 269 26.53 13.65 29.31
CA GLU A 269 26.87 12.30 28.87
C GLU A 269 27.25 11.40 30.05
N GLY A 270 26.92 10.12 29.96
CA GLY A 270 27.22 9.14 31.00
C GLY A 270 27.30 7.71 30.48
N ALA A 271 27.60 6.77 31.39
CA ALA A 271 27.80 5.36 31.08
C ALA A 271 27.19 4.45 32.15
N LEU A 272 26.62 3.32 31.73
CA LEU A 272 26.15 2.25 32.62
C LEU A 272 26.92 0.97 32.30
N ALA A 273 27.60 0.37 33.29
CA ALA A 273 28.28 -0.91 33.15
C ALA A 273 27.34 -2.08 33.50
N ALA A 274 27.31 -3.10 32.65
CA ALA A 274 26.40 -4.26 32.78
C ALA A 274 27.12 -5.60 32.53
N ARG A 275 26.63 -6.68 33.13
CA ARG A 275 27.07 -8.04 32.76
C ARG A 275 26.58 -8.39 31.35
N GLU A 276 25.32 -8.06 31.06
CA GLU A 276 24.62 -8.28 29.79
C GLU A 276 23.79 -7.03 29.42
N VAL A 277 23.70 -6.71 28.12
CA VAL A 277 22.87 -5.62 27.60
C VAL A 277 21.86 -6.20 26.62
N ILE A 278 20.58 -5.85 26.79
CA ILE A 278 19.47 -6.34 25.96
C ILE A 278 18.87 -5.16 25.21
N LEU A 279 18.83 -5.24 23.87
CA LEU A 279 18.20 -4.24 23.02
C LEU A 279 16.71 -4.55 22.85
N SER A 280 15.85 -3.63 23.30
CA SER A 280 14.39 -3.66 23.20
C SER A 280 13.84 -2.32 22.67
N ALA A 281 14.65 -1.59 21.90
CA ALA A 281 14.34 -0.27 21.37
C ALA A 281 13.52 -0.31 20.05
N GLY A 282 12.99 -1.48 19.69
CA GLY A 282 12.20 -1.72 18.48
C GLY A 282 13.04 -1.84 17.20
N CYS A 283 12.35 -2.13 16.10
CA CYS A 283 12.95 -2.46 14.79
C CYS A 283 13.76 -1.34 14.13
N PHE A 284 13.62 -0.08 14.58
CA PHE A 284 14.40 1.04 14.03
C PHE A 284 15.62 1.40 14.89
N VAL A 285 15.41 1.58 16.20
CA VAL A 285 16.48 2.09 17.08
C VAL A 285 17.48 0.99 17.45
N SER A 286 17.05 -0.28 17.54
CA SER A 286 17.97 -1.38 17.85
C SER A 286 19.06 -1.58 16.77
N PRO A 287 18.75 -1.73 15.47
CA PRO A 287 19.79 -1.81 14.44
C PRO A 287 20.57 -0.49 14.30
N HIS A 288 19.92 0.66 14.49
CA HIS A 288 20.62 1.96 14.48
C HIS A 288 21.72 2.03 15.56
N LEU A 289 21.39 1.63 16.79
CA LEU A 289 22.37 1.56 17.89
C LEU A 289 23.47 0.53 17.66
N LEU A 290 23.16 -0.62 17.06
CA LEU A 290 24.18 -1.60 16.66
C LEU A 290 25.18 -0.98 15.68
N MET A 291 24.69 -0.32 14.62
CA MET A 291 25.55 0.33 13.62
C MET A 291 26.38 1.47 14.22
N LEU A 292 25.78 2.35 15.03
CA LEU A 292 26.50 3.40 15.77
C LEU A 292 27.58 2.86 16.73
N SER A 293 27.50 1.57 17.07
CA SER A 293 28.46 0.88 17.94
C SER A 293 29.48 0.02 17.17
N GLY A 294 29.54 0.14 15.84
CA GLY A 294 30.45 -0.63 15.00
C GLY A 294 30.00 -2.08 14.74
N ILE A 295 28.71 -2.40 14.92
CA ILE A 295 28.14 -3.72 14.62
C ILE A 295 27.18 -3.58 13.43
N GLY A 296 27.58 -4.09 12.26
CA GLY A 296 26.80 -3.98 11.03
C GLY A 296 27.63 -4.26 9.79
N ASN A 297 27.16 -3.87 8.60
CA ASN A 297 27.92 -4.04 7.36
C ASN A 297 29.18 -3.15 7.39
N ALA A 298 30.36 -3.77 7.42
CA ALA A 298 31.63 -3.05 7.57
C ALA A 298 31.86 -1.94 6.52
N ARG A 299 31.36 -2.11 5.29
CA ARG A 299 31.50 -1.10 4.21
C ARG A 299 30.58 0.10 4.40
N ASP A 300 29.41 -0.09 5.00
CA ASP A 300 28.50 1.01 5.30
C ASP A 300 28.93 1.77 6.56
N LEU A 301 29.49 1.08 7.55
CA LEU A 301 30.08 1.71 8.74
C LEU A 301 31.27 2.62 8.38
N ASP A 302 32.17 2.14 7.51
CA ASP A 302 33.35 2.88 7.03
C ASP A 302 32.97 4.19 6.32
N ARG A 303 31.88 4.19 5.53
CA ARG A 303 31.34 5.41 4.87
C ARG A 303 30.93 6.52 5.85
N HIS A 304 30.62 6.18 7.09
CA HIS A 304 30.28 7.13 8.15
C HIS A 304 31.43 7.36 9.14
N GLY A 305 32.64 6.83 8.86
CA GLY A 305 33.81 6.95 9.73
C GLY A 305 33.73 6.09 11.01
N ILE A 306 32.85 5.08 11.03
CA ILE A 306 32.67 4.19 12.18
C ILE A 306 33.52 2.94 12.00
N ALA A 307 34.48 2.72 12.90
CA ALA A 307 35.31 1.52 12.89
C ALA A 307 34.47 0.25 13.12
N PRO A 308 34.48 -0.74 12.20
CA PRO A 308 33.71 -1.97 12.36
C PRO A 308 34.34 -2.88 13.42
N VAL A 309 33.62 -3.10 14.52
CA VAL A 309 33.98 -4.04 15.61
C VAL A 309 33.49 -5.46 15.30
N HIS A 310 32.33 -5.56 14.66
CA HIS A 310 31.79 -6.83 14.16
C HIS A 310 31.07 -6.62 12.84
N ASP A 311 31.67 -7.11 11.75
CA ASP A 311 31.01 -7.20 10.45
C ASP A 311 29.85 -8.20 10.53
N LEU A 312 28.63 -7.68 10.50
CA LEU A 312 27.38 -8.42 10.57
C LEU A 312 26.40 -7.76 9.58
N PRO A 313 26.52 -8.07 8.27
CA PRO A 313 25.86 -7.30 7.22
C PRO A 313 24.33 -7.43 7.19
N GLY A 314 23.73 -8.31 8.00
CA GLY A 314 22.28 -8.38 8.17
C GLY A 314 21.68 -7.34 9.12
N VAL A 315 22.49 -6.56 9.85
CA VAL A 315 21.99 -5.48 10.71
C VAL A 315 21.43 -4.36 9.85
N GLY A 316 20.14 -4.09 9.99
CA GLY A 316 19.41 -3.10 9.18
C GLY A 316 18.80 -3.68 7.90
N GLU A 317 19.13 -4.91 7.51
CA GLU A 317 18.49 -5.60 6.39
C GLU A 317 17.18 -6.30 6.83
N ASN A 318 16.48 -6.89 5.87
CA ASN A 318 15.26 -7.67 6.08
C ASN A 318 14.15 -6.89 6.81
N LEU A 319 14.05 -5.58 6.56
CA LEU A 319 13.01 -4.75 7.17
C LEU A 319 11.66 -5.05 6.50
N GLN A 320 10.65 -5.38 7.31
CA GLN A 320 9.31 -5.72 6.86
C GLN A 320 8.27 -4.91 7.65
N ASP A 321 7.15 -4.59 7.01
CA ASP A 321 5.93 -4.05 7.63
C ASP A 321 4.72 -4.57 6.85
N HIS A 322 3.52 -4.43 7.41
CA HIS A 322 2.30 -4.68 6.66
C HIS A 322 1.90 -3.42 5.88
N LEU A 323 1.54 -3.56 4.60
CA LEU A 323 1.14 -2.42 3.78
C LEU A 323 -0.38 -2.27 3.78
N ASP A 324 -0.88 -1.08 4.11
CA ASP A 324 -2.30 -0.81 4.33
C ASP A 324 -2.85 0.25 3.37
N ILE A 325 -4.10 0.06 2.93
CA ILE A 325 -4.87 1.04 2.16
C ILE A 325 -6.23 1.30 2.84
N THR A 326 -6.71 2.54 2.73
CA THR A 326 -7.91 3.02 3.42
C THR A 326 -9.05 3.34 2.45
N LEU A 327 -10.25 2.84 2.74
CA LEU A 327 -11.48 3.05 1.98
C LEU A 327 -12.52 3.74 2.86
N GLU A 328 -12.83 5.01 2.61
CA GLU A 328 -13.75 5.79 3.46
C GLU A 328 -15.16 5.91 2.82
N TYR A 329 -16.20 5.67 3.62
CA TYR A 329 -17.59 5.71 3.17
C TYR A 329 -18.42 6.66 4.04
N ARG A 330 -19.15 7.58 3.40
CA ARG A 330 -20.11 8.45 4.10
C ARG A 330 -21.41 7.70 4.40
N ALA A 331 -21.97 7.92 5.58
CA ALA A 331 -23.24 7.34 5.99
C ALA A 331 -24.34 8.40 6.09
N ARG A 332 -25.55 8.06 5.63
CA ARG A 332 -26.79 8.83 5.88
C ARG A 332 -27.29 8.70 7.33
N SER A 333 -26.90 7.62 8.00
CA SER A 333 -27.23 7.31 9.40
C SER A 333 -26.26 8.00 10.38
N THR A 334 -26.75 8.30 11.59
CA THR A 334 -25.92 8.76 12.72
C THR A 334 -25.41 7.60 13.60
N ALA A 335 -25.59 6.34 13.17
CA ALA A 335 -25.10 5.17 13.88
C ALA A 335 -23.55 5.05 13.91
N PRO A 336 -22.82 5.28 12.80
CA PRO A 336 -21.37 5.44 12.90
C PRO A 336 -21.02 6.69 13.70
N TYR A 337 -19.88 6.64 14.39
CA TYR A 337 -19.35 7.76 15.15
C TYR A 337 -19.02 8.95 14.25
N GLY A 338 -19.31 10.15 14.76
CA GLY A 338 -19.23 11.39 13.99
C GLY A 338 -19.84 12.58 14.71
N VAL A 339 -19.52 13.78 14.24
CA VAL A 339 -19.99 15.05 14.79
C VAL A 339 -21.06 15.64 13.87
N SER A 340 -22.27 15.77 14.40
CA SER A 340 -23.37 16.52 13.79
C SER A 340 -24.34 17.02 14.87
N TRP A 341 -25.14 18.03 14.56
CA TRP A 341 -26.19 18.52 15.44
C TRP A 341 -27.17 17.42 15.88
N ARG A 342 -27.46 16.46 15.00
CA ARG A 342 -28.33 15.29 15.30
C ARG A 342 -27.68 14.28 16.26
N ALA A 343 -26.36 14.24 16.33
CA ALA A 343 -25.61 13.33 17.19
C ALA A 343 -25.16 13.96 18.51
N LEU A 344 -25.20 15.29 18.66
CA LEU A 344 -24.70 16.00 19.83
C LEU A 344 -25.22 15.44 21.18
N PRO A 345 -26.53 15.14 21.37
CA PRO A 345 -26.99 14.55 22.63
C PRO A 345 -26.39 13.15 22.90
N ARG A 346 -26.24 12.33 21.86
CA ARG A 346 -25.61 10.99 21.95
C ARG A 346 -24.12 11.11 22.27
N ASN A 347 -23.43 12.08 21.68
CA ASN A 347 -22.01 12.32 21.93
C ASN A 347 -21.75 12.79 23.37
N VAL A 348 -22.63 13.63 23.94
CA VAL A 348 -22.59 13.99 25.38
C VAL A 348 -22.86 12.77 26.26
N LEU A 349 -23.86 11.93 25.93
CA LEU A 349 -24.13 10.70 26.66
C LEU A 349 -22.94 9.72 26.65
N HIS A 350 -22.19 9.63 25.54
CA HIS A 350 -20.97 8.81 25.48
C HIS A 350 -19.88 9.28 26.45
N VAL A 351 -19.74 10.58 26.72
CA VAL A 351 -18.82 11.09 27.75
C VAL A 351 -19.27 10.59 29.12
N LEU A 352 -20.56 10.76 29.44
CA LEU A 352 -21.14 10.38 30.74
C LEU A 352 -21.09 8.86 30.99
N ASP A 353 -21.40 8.04 29.98
CA ASP A 353 -21.32 6.57 30.07
C ASP A 353 -19.88 6.07 30.21
N TRP A 354 -18.89 6.77 29.63
CA TRP A 354 -17.50 6.40 29.84
C TRP A 354 -17.05 6.72 31.27
N PHE A 355 -17.27 7.94 31.77
CA PHE A 355 -16.91 8.31 33.14
C PHE A 355 -17.64 7.50 34.21
N ALA A 356 -18.93 7.18 34.01
CA ALA A 356 -19.73 6.46 35.00
C ALA A 356 -19.62 4.93 34.92
N ARG A 357 -19.26 4.38 33.74
CA ARG A 357 -19.41 2.92 33.48
C ARG A 357 -18.29 2.31 32.62
N GLY A 358 -17.38 3.09 32.06
CA GLY A 358 -16.34 2.60 31.14
C GLY A 358 -16.92 2.01 29.85
N ARG A 359 -17.87 2.72 29.23
CA ARG A 359 -18.64 2.28 28.06
C ARG A 359 -18.81 3.39 27.01
N GLY A 360 -19.35 3.03 25.85
CA GLY A 360 -19.59 3.95 24.74
C GLY A 360 -18.32 4.32 23.96
N LEU A 361 -18.45 5.34 23.09
CA LEU A 361 -17.43 5.78 22.12
C LEU A 361 -16.00 5.88 22.71
N PHE A 362 -15.83 6.45 23.90
CA PHE A 362 -14.49 6.65 24.47
C PHE A 362 -13.80 5.35 24.91
N ALA A 363 -14.54 4.26 25.15
CA ALA A 363 -13.99 2.92 25.39
C ALA A 363 -13.62 2.18 24.08
N SER A 364 -13.99 2.70 22.92
CA SER A 364 -13.69 2.12 21.61
C SER A 364 -12.46 2.80 20.98
N THR A 365 -11.70 2.05 20.17
CA THR A 365 -10.69 2.60 19.26
C THR A 365 -11.28 2.92 17.88
N ALA A 366 -12.61 2.85 17.74
CA ALA A 366 -13.41 2.88 16.51
C ALA A 366 -13.18 1.70 15.54
N GLY A 367 -12.00 1.08 15.51
CA GLY A 367 -11.71 -0.16 14.75
C GLY A 367 -12.21 -1.41 15.47
N GLU A 368 -13.51 -1.69 15.40
CA GLU A 368 -14.19 -2.67 16.27
C GLU A 368 -14.35 -4.05 15.64
N GLY A 369 -14.64 -4.08 14.34
CA GLY A 369 -14.81 -5.30 13.55
C GLY A 369 -13.72 -5.42 12.49
N GLY A 370 -13.69 -6.55 11.80
CA GLY A 370 -12.74 -6.80 10.73
C GLY A 370 -12.75 -8.24 10.27
N GLY A 371 -11.61 -8.70 9.79
CA GLY A 371 -11.46 -10.08 9.37
C GLY A 371 -10.07 -10.36 8.84
N PHE A 372 -9.82 -11.64 8.61
CA PHE A 372 -8.65 -12.14 7.92
C PHE A 372 -9.15 -12.96 6.74
N VAL A 373 -8.77 -12.59 5.52
CA VAL A 373 -9.24 -13.25 4.30
C VAL A 373 -8.05 -13.64 3.42
N SER A 374 -8.21 -14.73 2.66
CA SER A 374 -7.24 -15.11 1.63
C SER A 374 -7.67 -14.58 0.27
N THR A 375 -6.74 -13.99 -0.48
CA THR A 375 -6.94 -13.56 -1.88
C THR A 375 -6.69 -14.67 -2.91
N ASP A 376 -6.20 -15.82 -2.44
CA ASP A 376 -6.13 -17.08 -3.16
C ASP A 376 -7.31 -18.00 -2.74
N PRO A 377 -8.28 -18.28 -3.64
CA PRO A 377 -9.39 -19.18 -3.35
C PRO A 377 -8.99 -20.62 -3.00
N ALA A 378 -7.75 -21.05 -3.29
CA ALA A 378 -7.23 -22.37 -2.95
C ALA A 378 -6.60 -22.44 -1.54
N SER A 379 -6.43 -21.30 -0.85
CA SER A 379 -5.74 -21.19 0.43
C SER A 379 -6.69 -20.80 1.57
N ASP A 380 -6.62 -21.50 2.71
CA ASP A 380 -7.26 -21.08 3.97
C ASP A 380 -6.33 -20.14 4.79
N ARG A 381 -5.11 -19.87 4.32
CA ARG A 381 -4.14 -18.97 4.98
C ARG A 381 -4.42 -17.51 4.58
N PRO A 382 -4.85 -16.63 5.50
CA PRO A 382 -5.15 -15.25 5.16
C PRO A 382 -3.90 -14.43 4.85
N ASP A 383 -3.91 -13.68 3.76
CA ASP A 383 -2.88 -12.73 3.35
C ASP A 383 -3.34 -11.26 3.46
N ILE A 384 -4.63 -11.03 3.67
CA ILE A 384 -5.25 -9.72 3.94
C ILE A 384 -5.88 -9.71 5.32
N GLN A 385 -5.65 -8.63 6.07
CA GLN A 385 -6.40 -8.26 7.26
C GLN A 385 -7.27 -7.02 6.96
N LEU A 386 -8.53 -7.08 7.37
CA LEU A 386 -9.52 -6.02 7.25
C LEU A 386 -9.73 -5.36 8.61
N PHE A 387 -9.76 -4.03 8.67
CA PHE A 387 -10.19 -3.31 9.88
C PHE A 387 -11.39 -2.42 9.55
N PHE A 388 -12.54 -2.76 10.12
CA PHE A 388 -13.77 -2.00 10.00
C PHE A 388 -13.87 -0.96 11.12
N CYS A 389 -13.54 0.28 10.76
CA CYS A 389 -13.56 1.45 11.62
C CYS A 389 -14.92 2.16 11.55
N THR A 390 -15.60 2.26 12.68
CA THR A 390 -16.99 2.72 12.82
C THR A 390 -17.14 4.25 12.85
N GLY A 391 -16.16 4.97 12.31
CA GLY A 391 -16.14 6.43 12.18
C GLY A 391 -15.27 6.89 11.01
N ARG A 392 -15.42 8.16 10.59
CA ARG A 392 -14.53 8.80 9.61
C ARG A 392 -13.24 9.27 10.29
N ALA A 393 -12.09 8.92 9.72
CA ALA A 393 -10.78 9.23 10.30
C ALA A 393 -9.63 9.17 9.27
N ASN A 394 -9.79 9.74 8.06
CA ASN A 394 -8.65 9.91 7.16
C ASN A 394 -7.60 10.86 7.77
N THR A 395 -6.54 10.28 8.32
CA THR A 395 -5.41 10.99 8.94
C THR A 395 -4.52 11.71 7.91
N GLN A 396 -4.63 11.40 6.62
CA GLN A 396 -3.82 12.02 5.56
C GLN A 396 -4.43 13.32 5.02
N GLU A 397 -5.76 13.46 5.02
CA GLU A 397 -6.45 14.64 4.47
C GLU A 397 -6.90 15.66 5.53
N ALA A 398 -6.72 15.36 6.82
CA ALA A 398 -7.18 16.19 7.95
C ALA A 398 -8.68 16.59 7.89
N SER A 399 -9.50 15.89 7.10
CA SER A 399 -10.95 16.08 7.06
C SER A 399 -11.50 15.62 8.42
N GLY A 400 -11.78 16.59 9.30
CA GLY A 400 -12.14 16.33 10.70
C GLY A 400 -13.44 15.54 10.85
N PHE A 401 -13.80 15.23 12.11
CA PHE A 401 -14.93 14.37 12.50
C PHE A 401 -16.34 14.85 12.09
N ALA A 402 -16.47 15.82 11.18
CA ALA A 402 -17.73 16.33 10.67
C ALA A 402 -18.48 15.29 9.81
N GLY A 403 -19.76 15.10 10.11
CA GLY A 403 -20.59 14.09 9.46
C GLY A 403 -20.38 12.68 10.02
N HIS A 404 -21.00 11.70 9.38
CA HIS A 404 -20.98 10.30 9.79
C HIS A 404 -20.52 9.41 8.64
N GLY A 405 -19.88 8.29 8.98
CA GLY A 405 -19.31 7.36 8.00
C GLY A 405 -18.48 6.29 8.67
N PHE A 406 -17.98 5.36 7.87
CA PHE A 406 -17.10 4.29 8.30
C PHE A 406 -15.88 4.21 7.37
N LEU A 407 -14.84 3.55 7.85
CA LEU A 407 -13.57 3.40 7.16
C LEU A 407 -13.21 1.91 7.15
N MET A 408 -12.77 1.39 6.01
CA MET A 408 -12.21 0.04 5.89
C MET A 408 -10.73 0.14 5.58
N HIS A 409 -9.90 -0.42 6.45
CA HIS A 409 -8.50 -0.68 6.16
C HIS A 409 -8.38 -2.05 5.48
N VAL A 410 -7.53 -2.15 4.46
CA VAL A 410 -7.21 -3.38 3.74
C VAL A 410 -5.70 -3.55 3.78
N CYS A 411 -5.23 -4.40 4.69
CA CYS A 411 -3.85 -4.51 5.11
C CYS A 411 -3.25 -5.83 4.61
N GLN A 412 -2.21 -5.74 3.76
CA GLN A 412 -1.48 -6.88 3.22
C GLN A 412 -0.44 -7.36 4.24
N LEU A 413 -0.67 -8.56 4.78
CA LEU A 413 0.10 -9.15 5.87
C LEU A 413 1.50 -9.61 5.44
N ARG A 414 1.64 -10.02 4.18
CA ARG A 414 2.90 -10.49 3.61
C ARG A 414 3.12 -9.83 2.24
N PRO A 415 3.57 -8.57 2.20
CA PRO A 415 3.64 -7.80 0.95
C PRO A 415 4.81 -8.21 0.02
N GLY A 416 5.70 -9.11 0.44
CA GLY A 416 6.86 -9.57 -0.35
C GLY A 416 7.98 -8.54 -0.51
N SER A 417 7.73 -7.26 -0.24
CA SER A 417 8.72 -6.20 -0.23
C SER A 417 9.64 -6.36 0.99
N ILE A 418 10.95 -6.45 0.72
CA ILE A 418 11.99 -6.45 1.75
C ILE A 418 12.73 -5.13 1.70
N GLY A 419 12.75 -4.46 2.84
CA GLY A 419 13.38 -3.16 3.05
C GLY A 419 14.75 -3.20 3.72
N ARG A 420 15.29 -2.01 3.91
CA ARG A 420 16.58 -1.71 4.53
C ARG A 420 16.48 -0.48 5.45
N LEU A 421 17.31 -0.48 6.49
CA LEU A 421 17.55 0.65 7.38
C LEU A 421 19.06 0.88 7.51
N THR A 422 19.54 2.08 7.23
CA THR A 422 20.97 2.44 7.33
C THR A 422 21.18 3.70 8.17
N LEU A 423 22.44 3.98 8.48
CA LEU A 423 22.84 5.29 9.01
C LEU A 423 22.59 6.40 7.97
N ARG A 424 22.39 7.64 8.46
CA ARG A 424 22.55 8.87 7.68
C ARG A 424 23.90 9.54 7.98
N SER A 425 24.30 9.51 9.25
CA SER A 425 25.57 10.00 9.77
C SER A 425 26.05 9.12 10.93
N ALA A 426 27.17 9.48 11.55
CA ALA A 426 27.61 8.88 12.82
C ALA A 426 27.06 9.60 14.07
N ASP A 427 26.24 10.65 13.93
CA ASP A 427 25.64 11.33 15.08
C ASP A 427 24.44 10.52 15.61
N PRO A 428 24.46 10.04 16.87
CA PRO A 428 23.30 9.38 17.48
C PRO A 428 22.06 10.28 17.58
N ALA A 429 22.17 11.59 17.39
CA ALA A 429 21.04 12.52 17.28
C ALA A 429 20.20 12.28 16.02
N ASP A 430 20.83 11.94 14.90
CA ASP A 430 20.17 11.78 13.61
C ASP A 430 19.24 10.55 13.58
N LYS A 431 18.25 10.61 12.69
CA LYS A 431 17.38 9.47 12.40
C LYS A 431 18.01 8.60 11.32
N PRO A 432 17.85 7.27 11.36
CA PRO A 432 18.31 6.40 10.28
C PRO A 432 17.60 6.72 8.96
N SER A 433 18.22 6.31 7.87
CA SER A 433 17.56 6.15 6.56
C SER A 433 16.72 4.88 6.61
N ILE A 434 15.48 4.93 6.14
CA ILE A 434 14.52 3.81 6.19
C ILE A 434 13.85 3.68 4.82
N LEU A 435 13.89 2.49 4.23
CA LEU A 435 13.26 2.20 2.95
C LEU A 435 12.64 0.80 2.98
N TYR A 436 11.32 0.68 2.82
CA TYR A 436 10.62 -0.61 2.76
C TYR A 436 10.61 -1.23 1.36
N SER A 437 10.81 -0.43 0.31
CA SER A 437 10.75 -0.90 -1.09
C SER A 437 9.41 -1.55 -1.44
N PHE A 438 8.31 -0.98 -0.95
CA PHE A 438 6.95 -1.45 -1.26
C PHE A 438 6.73 -1.50 -2.78
N PHE A 439 6.06 -2.55 -3.28
CA PHE A 439 5.84 -2.81 -4.72
C PHE A 439 7.13 -2.90 -5.56
N ARG A 440 8.24 -3.35 -4.95
CA ARG A 440 9.49 -3.75 -5.63
C ARG A 440 9.83 -5.21 -5.29
N GLY A 441 10.67 -5.84 -6.12
CA GLY A 441 10.99 -7.27 -6.00
C GLY A 441 9.75 -8.13 -6.25
N ASP A 442 9.53 -9.11 -5.38
CA ASP A 442 8.36 -10.01 -5.44
C ASP A 442 7.05 -9.37 -4.95
N SER A 443 7.10 -8.08 -4.56
CA SER A 443 5.95 -7.34 -4.05
C SER A 443 4.95 -6.95 -5.15
N SER A 444 3.66 -7.21 -4.91
CA SER A 444 2.58 -6.93 -5.84
C SER A 444 1.41 -6.21 -5.18
N MET A 445 0.78 -5.29 -5.94
CA MET A 445 -0.49 -4.63 -5.58
C MET A 445 -1.70 -5.58 -5.68
N GLU A 446 -1.57 -6.75 -6.30
CA GLU A 446 -2.70 -7.61 -6.63
C GLU A 446 -3.50 -8.10 -5.39
N PRO A 447 -2.89 -8.52 -4.27
CA PRO A 447 -3.64 -8.87 -3.06
C PRO A 447 -4.45 -7.69 -2.50
N LEU A 448 -3.90 -6.47 -2.50
CA LEU A 448 -4.63 -5.27 -2.09
C LEU A 448 -5.81 -4.96 -3.02
N ARG A 449 -5.65 -5.15 -4.34
CA ARG A 449 -6.74 -4.98 -5.33
C ARG A 449 -7.86 -6.00 -5.12
N ARG A 450 -7.52 -7.27 -4.86
CA ARG A 450 -8.50 -8.33 -4.55
C ARG A 450 -9.19 -8.11 -3.22
N GLY A 451 -8.45 -7.71 -2.18
CA GLY A 451 -9.00 -7.33 -0.88
C GLY A 451 -9.95 -6.14 -0.94
N HIS A 452 -9.69 -5.18 -1.85
CA HIS A 452 -10.58 -4.05 -2.12
C HIS A 452 -11.88 -4.45 -2.85
N SER A 453 -11.82 -5.42 -3.78
CA SER A 453 -12.95 -5.84 -4.61
C SER A 453 -13.19 -7.36 -4.59
N PRO A 454 -13.69 -7.95 -3.49
CA PRO A 454 -13.89 -9.41 -3.37
C PRO A 454 -14.91 -10.02 -4.35
N GLY A 455 -15.70 -9.20 -5.06
CA GLY A 455 -16.83 -9.65 -5.89
C GLY A 455 -16.59 -9.80 -7.39
N ALA A 456 -15.39 -9.50 -7.91
CA ALA A 456 -15.12 -9.50 -9.36
C ALA A 456 -14.60 -10.85 -9.91
N ALA A 457 -14.18 -11.79 -9.05
CA ALA A 457 -13.58 -13.06 -9.46
C ALA A 457 -14.57 -14.23 -9.37
N ASP A 458 -15.12 -14.58 -10.53
CA ASP A 458 -15.69 -15.89 -10.91
C ASP A 458 -16.19 -16.84 -9.79
N ARG A 459 -17.28 -16.45 -9.10
CA ARG A 459 -18.14 -17.39 -8.37
C ARG A 459 -19.55 -17.36 -8.93
N ARG A 460 -19.75 -18.01 -10.09
CA ARG A 460 -21.09 -18.42 -10.53
C ARG A 460 -21.69 -19.36 -9.45
N PRO A 461 -22.81 -19.04 -8.80
CA PRO A 461 -23.48 -20.00 -7.94
C PRO A 461 -24.06 -21.12 -8.82
N GLY A 462 -23.58 -22.35 -8.62
CA GLY A 462 -24.18 -23.54 -9.23
C GLY A 462 -25.66 -23.70 -8.82
N PRO A 463 -26.49 -24.35 -9.63
CA PRO A 463 -27.95 -24.38 -9.41
C PRO A 463 -28.32 -25.19 -8.17
N VAL A 464 -28.52 -24.50 -7.04
CA VAL A 464 -29.06 -25.09 -5.81
C VAL A 464 -30.51 -25.51 -6.05
N ARG A 465 -30.75 -26.82 -6.14
CA ARG A 465 -32.10 -27.40 -6.17
C ARG A 465 -32.87 -26.98 -4.93
N ALA A 466 -33.97 -26.26 -5.12
CA ALA A 466 -34.84 -25.82 -4.04
C ALA A 466 -35.56 -27.00 -3.36
N ALA A 467 -35.08 -27.41 -2.18
CA ALA A 467 -35.80 -28.32 -1.30
C ALA A 467 -36.87 -27.55 -0.50
N SER A 468 -38.14 -27.85 -0.74
CA SER A 468 -39.27 -27.14 -0.15
C SER A 468 -39.46 -27.44 1.35
N ARG A 469 -39.55 -26.41 2.20
CA ARG A 469 -40.35 -26.47 3.45
C ARG A 469 -41.14 -25.18 3.69
N ARG A 470 -42.36 -25.33 4.20
CA ARG A 470 -43.39 -24.30 4.35
C ARG A 470 -43.34 -23.58 5.71
N ARG A 471 -43.65 -22.29 5.71
CA ARG A 471 -44.45 -21.51 6.71
C ARG A 471 -44.76 -20.16 6.04
N ALA A 472 -46.02 -19.79 5.74
CA ALA A 472 -47.00 -19.22 6.66
C ALA A 472 -46.44 -17.99 7.42
N GLY A 473 -46.86 -16.74 7.18
CA GLY A 473 -47.71 -16.21 6.11
C GLY A 473 -48.30 -14.83 6.45
N SER A 474 -48.32 -13.88 5.51
CA SER A 474 -49.11 -12.64 5.58
C SER A 474 -49.19 -11.99 4.19
N ARG A 475 -50.34 -11.37 3.86
CA ARG A 475 -50.63 -10.80 2.53
C ARG A 475 -49.99 -9.43 2.34
N PRO A 476 -49.68 -9.05 1.09
CA PRO A 476 -50.16 -7.76 0.60
C PRO A 476 -51.16 -7.89 -0.57
N ARG A 477 -51.64 -6.73 -1.04
CA ARG A 477 -52.93 -6.58 -1.74
C ARG A 477 -52.88 -6.98 -3.23
N ARG A 478 -54.02 -7.55 -3.65
CA ARG A 478 -54.61 -7.57 -5.00
C ARG A 478 -53.90 -6.71 -6.06
N ASP A 479 -53.56 -7.34 -7.18
CA ASP A 479 -53.91 -6.75 -8.48
C ASP A 479 -54.70 -7.74 -9.35
N LYS A 480 -55.31 -7.24 -10.42
CA LYS A 480 -56.49 -7.80 -11.08
C LYS A 480 -56.17 -8.53 -12.39
N ARG A 481 -56.85 -9.68 -12.57
CA ARG A 481 -57.34 -10.22 -13.87
C ARG A 481 -56.29 -10.56 -14.96
N ARG A 482 -56.19 -11.86 -15.28
CA ARG A 482 -56.92 -12.43 -16.44
C ARG A 482 -57.05 -13.96 -16.32
N ARG A 483 -57.88 -14.56 -17.18
CA ARG A 483 -58.42 -15.94 -17.06
C ARG A 483 -57.84 -16.90 -18.09
N ALA A 484 -57.55 -18.13 -17.66
CA ALA A 484 -57.70 -19.43 -18.35
C ALA A 484 -57.34 -20.50 -17.28
N ARG A 485 -58.12 -21.50 -16.82
CA ARG A 485 -59.13 -22.40 -17.42
C ARG A 485 -58.61 -23.05 -18.72
N ARG A 486 -58.52 -24.37 -18.89
CA ARG A 486 -58.76 -25.60 -18.09
C ARG A 486 -57.85 -26.68 -18.73
N LEU A 487 -57.36 -27.73 -18.07
CA LEU A 487 -58.06 -29.01 -17.89
C LEU A 487 -57.17 -30.00 -17.07
N HIS A 488 -57.85 -30.94 -16.44
CA HIS A 488 -57.40 -32.16 -15.74
C HIS A 488 -58.24 -33.32 -16.35
N PRO A 489 -58.11 -34.62 -15.98
CA PRO A 489 -57.13 -35.34 -15.14
C PRO A 489 -56.75 -36.76 -15.69
N ARG A 490 -56.26 -37.67 -14.81
CA ARG A 490 -56.36 -39.16 -14.84
C ARG A 490 -55.38 -39.96 -15.74
N GLU A 491 -54.98 -41.21 -15.42
CA GLU A 491 -54.98 -42.03 -14.18
C GLU A 491 -54.03 -43.26 -14.33
N GLY A 492 -53.72 -43.96 -13.23
CA GLY A 492 -53.25 -45.38 -13.23
C GLY A 492 -51.77 -45.64 -12.92
N GLN A 493 -51.34 -46.80 -12.38
CA GLN A 493 -51.90 -47.75 -11.37
C GLN A 493 -50.84 -48.86 -11.07
N HIS A 494 -50.97 -49.60 -9.94
CA HIS A 494 -50.22 -50.85 -9.55
C HIS A 494 -48.70 -50.75 -9.21
N ALA A 495 -48.05 -51.66 -8.44
CA ALA A 495 -48.44 -52.50 -7.28
C ALA A 495 -47.20 -53.14 -6.55
N VAL A 496 -47.04 -52.88 -5.24
CA VAL A 496 -46.87 -53.79 -4.04
C VAL A 496 -46.58 -55.31 -4.28
N PRO A 497 -45.84 -56.10 -3.43
CA PRO A 497 -44.73 -55.90 -2.43
C PRO A 497 -43.71 -57.13 -2.43
N PRO A 498 -43.19 -57.77 -1.32
CA PRO A 498 -42.82 -57.38 0.08
C PRO A 498 -41.43 -57.90 0.59
N GLY A 499 -41.02 -57.53 1.83
CA GLY A 499 -40.11 -58.39 2.65
C GLY A 499 -39.41 -57.79 3.90
N ARG A 500 -39.96 -58.03 5.12
CA ARG A 500 -39.35 -58.39 6.46
C ARG A 500 -37.94 -57.87 6.87
N HIS A 501 -37.55 -57.60 8.14
CA HIS A 501 -38.17 -57.63 9.50
C HIS A 501 -37.19 -56.95 10.53
N LEU A 502 -37.72 -56.33 11.62
CA LEU A 502 -37.41 -56.50 13.08
C LEU A 502 -35.93 -56.69 13.59
N LEU A 503 -35.43 -56.20 14.76
CA LEU A 503 -35.96 -55.69 16.06
C LEU A 503 -34.99 -54.70 16.80
N ASP A 504 -35.60 -53.88 17.69
CA ASP A 504 -35.23 -53.47 19.08
C ASP A 504 -33.95 -52.73 19.53
N GLY A 505 -34.13 -51.91 20.60
CA GLY A 505 -33.09 -51.32 21.47
C GLY A 505 -32.99 -52.06 22.83
N PRO A 506 -32.95 -51.40 24.02
CA PRO A 506 -32.80 -49.97 24.31
C PRO A 506 -31.88 -49.60 25.53
N ARG A 507 -31.63 -48.29 25.72
CA ARG A 507 -31.49 -47.50 26.98
C ARG A 507 -31.02 -48.16 28.32
N ARG A 508 -30.07 -47.50 29.01
CA ARG A 508 -30.11 -46.89 30.40
C ARG A 508 -28.67 -46.80 30.99
N ARG A 509 -28.15 -45.69 31.54
CA ARG A 509 -28.49 -44.78 32.68
C ARG A 509 -27.65 -45.09 33.95
N GLY A 510 -27.08 -44.06 34.58
CA GLY A 510 -26.33 -44.11 35.85
C GLY A 510 -24.81 -44.00 35.62
N GLY A 511 -24.04 -43.09 36.23
CA GLY A 511 -24.34 -42.12 37.29
C GLY A 511 -23.64 -42.51 38.60
N GLY A 512 -22.49 -41.91 38.90
CA GLY A 512 -21.68 -42.27 40.07
C GLY A 512 -20.54 -41.29 40.35
N ARG A 513 -20.69 -40.49 41.41
CA ARG A 513 -19.81 -39.39 41.80
C ARG A 513 -18.49 -39.82 42.47
N SER A 514 -17.43 -39.07 42.16
CA SER A 514 -16.50 -38.40 43.11
C SER A 514 -15.18 -39.03 43.58
N ARG A 515 -14.29 -38.09 43.95
CA ARG A 515 -13.15 -38.11 44.89
C ARG A 515 -11.74 -38.32 44.35
N ASN A 516 -11.06 -37.18 44.21
CA ASN A 516 -9.70 -36.88 44.65
C ASN A 516 -8.91 -38.02 45.33
N ALA A 517 -7.72 -38.29 44.82
CA ALA A 517 -6.51 -38.33 45.64
C ALA A 517 -5.28 -37.99 44.78
N ALA A 518 -4.46 -37.05 45.24
CA ALA A 518 -3.12 -36.86 44.71
C ALA A 518 -2.15 -37.80 45.44
N ARG A 519 -1.14 -38.33 44.73
CA ARG A 519 0.20 -38.58 45.30
C ARG A 519 1.24 -38.77 44.20
N ALA A 520 2.33 -38.04 44.35
CA ALA A 520 3.55 -38.22 43.57
C ALA A 520 4.31 -39.50 43.98
N TRP A 521 5.23 -39.98 43.14
CA TRP A 521 6.68 -40.02 43.46
C TRP A 521 7.53 -40.58 42.30
N HIS A 522 8.65 -39.90 42.03
CA HIS A 522 9.97 -40.41 41.58
C HIS A 522 10.12 -41.24 40.28
N GLY A 523 10.93 -40.68 39.36
CA GLY A 523 12.34 -41.10 39.24
C GLY A 523 12.69 -42.17 38.20
N GLY A 524 13.49 -41.78 37.20
CA GLY A 524 14.09 -42.72 36.24
C GLY A 524 15.13 -42.07 35.33
N THR A 525 16.42 -42.20 35.68
CA THR A 525 17.55 -41.73 34.88
C THR A 525 18.17 -42.88 34.07
N ALA A 526 18.43 -42.69 32.77
CA ALA A 526 19.41 -43.52 32.03
C ALA A 526 19.91 -42.91 30.69
N ARG A 527 21.14 -42.38 30.75
CA ARG A 527 22.24 -42.49 29.75
C ARG A 527 21.91 -42.89 28.28
N GLY A 528 21.96 -41.90 27.40
CA GLY A 528 23.08 -41.64 26.46
C GLY A 528 23.58 -42.73 25.49
N ARG A 529 23.74 -42.35 24.21
CA ARG A 529 24.68 -42.96 23.24
C ARG A 529 25.29 -41.90 22.31
N ARG A 530 26.61 -42.01 22.06
CA ARG A 530 27.36 -41.25 21.03
C ARG A 530 27.54 -42.10 19.77
N ILE A 531 27.29 -41.55 18.58
CA ILE A 531 27.90 -41.95 17.28
C ILE A 531 28.01 -40.65 16.47
N ALA A 532 29.18 -40.01 16.35
CA ALA A 532 30.34 -40.27 15.47
C ALA A 532 30.24 -39.61 14.08
N HIS A 533 31.36 -39.00 13.63
CA HIS A 533 31.44 -38.15 12.45
C HIS A 533 31.31 -38.90 11.11
N ALA A 534 30.72 -38.23 10.12
CA ALA A 534 31.01 -38.45 8.70
C ALA A 534 31.43 -37.12 8.05
N ARG A 535 32.65 -37.08 7.48
CA ARG A 535 33.17 -35.95 6.70
C ARG A 535 32.94 -36.23 5.22
N HIS A 536 32.19 -35.41 4.50
CA HIS A 536 32.18 -35.45 3.03
C HIS A 536 33.11 -34.37 2.44
N ARG A 537 34.11 -34.82 1.68
CA ARG A 537 35.04 -33.96 0.94
C ARG A 537 34.36 -33.41 -0.31
N VAL A 538 34.49 -32.11 -0.54
CA VAL A 538 34.22 -31.48 -1.83
C VAL A 538 35.23 -31.98 -2.86
N ARG A 539 34.77 -32.41 -4.03
CA ARG A 539 35.62 -32.84 -5.15
C ARG A 539 35.81 -31.68 -6.12
N GLN A 540 37.04 -31.22 -6.30
CA GLN A 540 37.39 -30.24 -7.33
C GLN A 540 37.40 -30.90 -8.72
N HIS A 541 36.96 -30.17 -9.74
CA HIS A 541 37.38 -30.41 -11.12
C HIS A 541 38.03 -29.14 -11.70
N ARG A 542 39.10 -29.31 -12.47
CA ARG A 542 39.90 -28.23 -13.09
C ARG A 542 39.73 -28.23 -14.61
N ARG A 543 39.60 -27.02 -15.17
CA ARG A 543 40.19 -26.44 -16.40
C ARG A 543 40.18 -27.18 -17.76
N GLY A 544 39.86 -26.38 -18.78
CA GLY A 544 40.04 -26.56 -20.24
C GLY A 544 38.86 -25.88 -20.96
N ASP A 545 38.99 -24.93 -21.89
CA ASP A 545 40.16 -24.42 -22.62
C ASP A 545 40.10 -22.91 -23.00
N LEU A 546 41.17 -22.47 -23.66
CA LEU A 546 41.58 -21.12 -24.11
C LEU A 546 41.46 -21.02 -25.66
N LEU A 547 41.46 -19.90 -26.41
CA LEU A 547 41.66 -18.43 -26.29
C LEU A 547 40.86 -17.80 -27.49
N PRO A 548 41.00 -16.53 -27.99
CA PRO A 548 41.83 -15.40 -27.56
C PRO A 548 41.10 -14.07 -27.26
N ARG A 549 41.77 -13.19 -26.52
CA ARG A 549 41.42 -11.76 -26.43
C ARG A 549 41.93 -11.01 -27.66
N ARG A 550 41.12 -10.09 -28.22
CA ARG A 550 41.62 -8.99 -29.06
C ARG A 550 41.80 -7.74 -28.22
N GLU A 551 42.89 -7.02 -28.47
CA GLU A 551 43.15 -5.72 -27.86
C GLU A 551 42.19 -4.66 -28.40
N GLY A 552 41.69 -3.82 -27.49
CA GLY A 552 40.85 -2.67 -27.80
C GLY A 552 41.24 -1.52 -26.88
N ARG A 553 41.52 -0.35 -27.47
CA ARG A 553 42.11 0.81 -26.78
C ARG A 553 41.32 1.24 -25.55
N ARG A 554 42.03 1.62 -24.47
CA ARG A 554 41.46 2.45 -23.39
C ARG A 554 41.03 3.80 -23.97
N PRO A 555 39.89 4.37 -23.58
CA PRO A 555 39.59 5.77 -23.84
C PRO A 555 40.58 6.67 -23.11
N ASP A 556 40.99 7.72 -23.79
CA ASP A 556 41.82 8.82 -23.29
C ASP A 556 40.97 9.71 -22.33
N PRO A 557 41.42 10.00 -21.09
CA PRO A 557 40.65 10.85 -20.17
C PRO A 557 40.46 12.30 -20.65
N ASP A 558 41.38 12.83 -21.44
CA ASP A 558 41.52 14.28 -21.66
C ASP A 558 40.71 14.82 -22.85
N ARG A 559 39.63 14.13 -23.26
CA ARG A 559 38.74 14.55 -24.37
C ARG A 559 37.30 14.89 -24.01
N ILE A 560 36.97 15.04 -22.72
CA ILE A 560 35.62 15.43 -22.25
C ILE A 560 35.56 16.89 -21.76
N HIS A 561 36.54 17.72 -22.11
CA HIS A 561 36.54 19.17 -21.81
C HIS A 561 36.85 20.04 -23.02
N ALA A 562 35.88 20.15 -23.93
CA ALA A 562 35.79 21.26 -24.89
C ALA A 562 34.32 21.47 -25.30
N GLY A 563 33.76 22.65 -25.00
CA GLY A 563 32.57 23.15 -25.73
C GLY A 563 31.21 23.24 -25.04
N THR A 564 31.10 23.32 -23.71
CA THR A 564 29.87 23.91 -23.10
C THR A 564 29.95 25.44 -23.15
N ALA A 565 29.80 25.99 -24.36
CA ALA A 565 29.48 27.41 -24.51
C ALA A 565 28.05 27.62 -23.99
N ALA A 566 27.86 28.59 -23.08
CA ALA A 566 26.52 29.01 -22.70
C ALA A 566 25.80 29.55 -23.94
N ALA A 567 24.55 29.15 -24.16
CA ALA A 567 23.74 29.71 -25.24
C ALA A 567 23.60 31.24 -25.04
N PRO A 568 23.79 32.05 -26.09
CA PRO A 568 23.73 33.50 -25.95
C PRO A 568 22.31 33.92 -25.59
N THR A 569 22.13 34.56 -24.43
CA THR A 569 20.88 35.20 -24.05
C THR A 569 20.63 36.41 -24.95
N ARG A 570 19.84 36.23 -26.01
CA ARG A 570 19.32 37.33 -26.85
C ARG A 570 18.38 38.20 -26.00
N THR A 571 18.78 39.43 -25.73
CA THR A 571 17.91 40.43 -25.08
C THR A 571 16.68 40.69 -25.98
N PRO A 572 15.44 40.65 -25.46
CA PRO A 572 14.25 40.89 -26.27
C PRO A 572 14.24 42.28 -26.91
N ILE A 573 13.89 42.35 -28.19
CA ILE A 573 13.60 43.61 -28.88
C ILE A 573 12.16 44.02 -28.51
N PRO A 574 11.89 45.27 -28.08
CA PRO A 574 10.54 45.70 -27.73
C PRO A 574 9.58 45.62 -28.94
N GLY A 575 8.68 44.64 -28.94
CA GLY A 575 7.68 44.42 -29.99
C GLY A 575 7.58 42.97 -30.49
N GLU A 576 8.64 42.16 -30.31
CA GLU A 576 8.57 40.71 -30.54
C GLU A 576 7.86 40.02 -29.36
N ASN A 577 7.07 38.98 -29.62
CA ASN A 577 6.61 38.06 -28.58
C ASN A 577 7.63 36.90 -28.47
N PRO A 578 8.65 36.97 -27.60
CA PRO A 578 9.87 36.17 -27.77
C PRO A 578 9.68 34.69 -27.38
N MET A 579 8.50 34.34 -26.86
CA MET A 579 8.17 33.00 -26.39
C MET A 579 7.74 32.04 -27.49
N THR A 580 7.42 32.51 -28.70
CA THR A 580 6.87 31.68 -29.78
C THR A 580 7.35 32.10 -31.17
N ASP A 581 8.55 32.64 -31.33
CA ASP A 581 9.13 32.91 -32.65
C ASP A 581 10.01 31.74 -33.14
N PHE A 582 9.75 31.25 -34.35
CA PHE A 582 10.41 30.09 -34.95
C PHE A 582 11.23 30.40 -36.21
N ASN A 583 11.61 31.68 -36.39
CA ASN A 583 12.55 32.09 -37.43
C ASN A 583 13.75 31.13 -37.55
N ASP A 584 14.09 30.76 -38.78
CA ASP A 584 15.14 29.79 -39.16
C ASP A 584 14.98 28.35 -38.63
N ARG A 585 13.78 27.96 -38.13
CA ARG A 585 13.50 26.60 -37.64
C ARG A 585 12.58 25.85 -38.60
N THR A 586 13.16 24.89 -39.32
CA THR A 586 12.40 23.93 -40.13
C THR A 586 11.73 22.88 -39.24
N ILE A 587 10.40 22.73 -39.34
CA ILE A 587 9.59 21.83 -38.50
C ILE A 587 8.72 20.93 -39.38
N LEU A 588 8.83 19.61 -39.19
CA LEU A 588 8.00 18.62 -39.86
C LEU A 588 6.72 18.34 -39.04
N VAL A 589 5.54 18.45 -39.67
CA VAL A 589 4.26 18.04 -39.07
C VAL A 589 3.69 16.85 -39.85
N THR A 590 3.69 15.66 -39.24
CA THR A 590 3.05 14.47 -39.84
C THR A 590 1.58 14.40 -39.48
N GLY A 591 0.73 13.91 -40.38
CA GLY A 591 -0.73 13.96 -40.20
C GLY A 591 -1.32 15.35 -40.41
N ALA A 592 -0.62 16.24 -41.13
CA ALA A 592 -1.03 17.62 -41.37
C ALA A 592 -2.36 17.75 -42.13
N SER A 593 -2.77 16.72 -42.88
CA SER A 593 -4.07 16.66 -43.56
C SER A 593 -5.26 16.34 -42.64
N GLY A 594 -5.06 16.28 -41.32
CA GLY A 594 -6.12 16.10 -40.31
C GLY A 594 -6.20 17.29 -39.36
N GLY A 595 -7.35 17.47 -38.69
CA GLY A 595 -7.69 18.66 -37.89
C GLY A 595 -6.58 19.25 -37.03
N ILE A 596 -6.10 18.48 -36.02
CA ILE A 596 -5.03 18.91 -35.11
C ILE A 596 -3.72 19.21 -35.87
N GLY A 597 -3.39 18.41 -36.87
CA GLY A 597 -2.17 18.59 -37.68
C GLY A 597 -2.22 19.88 -38.50
N GLY A 598 -3.34 20.14 -39.18
CA GLY A 598 -3.55 21.35 -39.97
C GLY A 598 -3.59 22.62 -39.11
N ALA A 599 -4.27 22.58 -37.95
CA ALA A 599 -4.23 23.66 -36.97
C ALA A 599 -2.80 23.94 -36.47
N THR A 600 -2.02 22.88 -36.22
CA THR A 600 -0.61 23.01 -35.83
C THR A 600 0.25 23.64 -36.95
N VAL A 601 0.04 23.28 -38.22
CA VAL A 601 0.72 23.92 -39.36
C VAL A 601 0.39 25.42 -39.42
N ARG A 602 -0.89 25.79 -39.34
CA ARG A 602 -1.33 27.21 -39.35
C ARG A 602 -0.66 28.02 -38.24
N GLN A 603 -0.68 27.51 -37.00
CA GLN A 603 -0.09 28.22 -35.86
C GLN A 603 1.44 28.30 -35.94
N LEU A 604 2.13 27.28 -36.49
CA LEU A 604 3.58 27.33 -36.68
C LEU A 604 4.00 28.29 -37.80
N VAL A 605 3.27 28.33 -38.92
CA VAL A 605 3.52 29.30 -40.00
C VAL A 605 3.28 30.73 -39.50
N ALA A 606 2.17 30.98 -38.79
CA ALA A 606 1.89 32.27 -38.17
C ALA A 606 2.93 32.69 -37.10
N ALA A 607 3.76 31.74 -36.66
CA ALA A 607 4.86 31.90 -35.73
C ALA A 607 6.24 31.87 -36.41
N ASN A 608 6.29 32.12 -37.74
CA ASN A 608 7.49 32.20 -38.59
C ASN A 608 8.32 30.91 -38.75
N ALA A 609 7.73 29.72 -38.50
CA ALA A 609 8.41 28.46 -38.78
C ALA A 609 8.42 28.12 -40.28
N ASP A 610 9.49 27.50 -40.78
CA ASP A 610 9.49 26.82 -42.08
C ASP A 610 8.85 25.43 -41.91
N VAL A 611 7.56 25.33 -42.23
CA VAL A 611 6.79 24.11 -41.95
C VAL A 611 6.77 23.16 -43.16
N ILE A 612 7.13 21.91 -42.90
CA ILE A 612 6.93 20.78 -43.82
C ILE A 612 5.67 20.02 -43.37
N ALA A 613 4.59 20.13 -44.14
CA ALA A 613 3.33 19.43 -43.90
C ALA A 613 3.32 18.07 -44.58
N SER A 614 3.06 17.00 -43.82
CA SER A 614 3.11 15.62 -44.32
C SER A 614 1.84 14.82 -44.04
N GLY A 615 1.47 13.97 -44.99
CA GLY A 615 0.26 13.17 -45.02
C GLY A 615 0.25 12.20 -46.21
N ARG A 616 -0.87 11.50 -46.40
CA ARG A 616 -1.03 10.48 -47.46
C ARG A 616 -1.72 10.98 -48.74
N SER A 617 -2.40 12.13 -48.69
CA SER A 617 -3.08 12.74 -49.82
C SER A 617 -2.30 13.98 -50.24
N GLN A 618 -1.84 14.02 -51.50
CA GLN A 618 -1.18 15.19 -52.07
C GLN A 618 -2.18 16.37 -52.14
N GLU A 619 -3.37 16.13 -52.69
CA GLU A 619 -4.45 17.12 -52.82
C GLU A 619 -4.78 17.83 -51.50
N ALA A 620 -4.91 17.08 -50.39
CA ALA A 620 -5.21 17.66 -49.08
C ALA A 620 -4.05 18.49 -48.50
N LEU A 621 -2.80 18.16 -48.86
CA LEU A 621 -1.62 18.96 -48.49
C LEU A 621 -1.47 20.18 -49.39
N ASP A 622 -1.82 20.08 -50.68
CA ASP A 622 -1.76 21.19 -51.63
C ASP A 622 -2.74 22.31 -51.23
N VAL A 623 -3.94 21.96 -50.74
CA VAL A 623 -4.89 22.94 -50.17
C VAL A 623 -4.28 23.65 -48.96
N LEU A 624 -3.66 22.91 -48.02
CA LEU A 624 -3.02 23.50 -46.84
C LEU A 624 -1.78 24.34 -47.20
N ALA A 625 -1.04 23.94 -48.24
CA ALA A 625 0.11 24.67 -48.77
C ALA A 625 -0.31 25.96 -49.49
N GLN A 626 -1.45 25.95 -50.21
CA GLN A 626 -2.02 27.16 -50.79
C GLN A 626 -2.54 28.12 -49.71
N GLU A 627 -3.10 27.60 -48.62
CA GLU A 627 -3.59 28.40 -47.49
C GLU A 627 -2.45 29.03 -46.67
N THR A 628 -1.37 28.28 -46.41
CA THR A 628 -0.34 28.65 -45.43
C THR A 628 1.06 28.89 -45.99
N GLY A 629 1.34 28.53 -47.25
CA GLY A 629 2.69 28.56 -47.81
C GLY A 629 3.63 27.45 -47.29
N CYS A 630 3.14 26.49 -46.50
CA CYS A 630 3.94 25.36 -46.03
C CYS A 630 4.38 24.43 -47.18
N ARG A 631 5.46 23.66 -46.99
CA ARG A 631 5.95 22.69 -47.98
C ARG A 631 5.26 21.33 -47.82
N ALA A 632 4.60 20.84 -48.87
CA ALA A 632 3.97 19.51 -48.86
C ALA A 632 5.00 18.38 -49.04
N LEU A 633 4.88 17.31 -48.24
CA LEU A 633 5.75 16.12 -48.32
C LEU A 633 4.95 14.82 -48.06
N VAL A 634 4.58 14.11 -49.12
CA VAL A 634 3.79 12.87 -49.04
C VAL A 634 4.68 11.65 -48.75
N PHE A 635 4.34 10.90 -47.68
CA PHE A 635 4.87 9.54 -47.43
C PHE A 635 3.95 8.73 -46.50
N ASP A 636 4.14 7.41 -46.50
CA ASP A 636 3.42 6.50 -45.61
C ASP A 636 4.24 6.17 -44.36
N LEU A 637 3.66 6.44 -43.18
CA LEU A 637 4.24 6.17 -41.86
C LEU A 637 4.44 4.68 -41.56
N THR A 638 3.74 3.79 -42.26
CA THR A 638 3.88 2.33 -42.07
C THR A 638 5.16 1.77 -42.70
N GLY A 639 5.70 2.43 -43.74
CA GLY A 639 6.86 1.98 -44.49
C GLY A 639 8.17 2.62 -44.03
N GLU A 640 9.07 1.85 -43.42
CA GLU A 640 10.36 2.37 -42.94
C GLU A 640 11.23 2.96 -44.08
N ASN A 641 11.21 2.36 -45.27
CA ASN A 641 11.92 2.92 -46.42
C ASN A 641 11.28 4.22 -46.94
N ALA A 642 9.95 4.36 -46.85
CA ALA A 642 9.25 5.58 -47.24
C ALA A 642 9.57 6.73 -46.28
N VAL A 643 9.50 6.48 -44.95
CA VAL A 643 9.91 7.46 -43.94
C VAL A 643 11.40 7.81 -44.06
N ARG A 644 12.28 6.83 -44.28
CA ARG A 644 13.71 7.09 -44.46
C ARG A 644 13.97 7.98 -45.68
N GLY A 645 13.48 7.58 -46.86
CA GLY A 645 13.73 8.30 -48.11
C GLY A 645 13.10 9.70 -48.13
N ALA A 646 11.96 9.90 -47.48
CA ALA A 646 11.33 11.22 -47.38
C ALA A 646 12.05 12.18 -46.42
N LEU A 647 12.74 11.66 -45.40
CA LEU A 647 13.48 12.48 -44.42
C LEU A 647 15.00 12.57 -44.72
N GLU A 648 15.48 11.79 -45.68
CA GLU A 648 16.86 11.84 -46.16
C GLU A 648 17.16 13.21 -46.79
N GLY A 649 18.28 13.83 -46.40
CA GLY A 649 18.67 15.16 -46.88
C GLY A 649 17.93 16.35 -46.24
N LEU A 650 16.87 16.14 -45.44
CA LEU A 650 16.21 17.25 -44.73
C LEU A 650 17.01 17.69 -43.49
N ASP A 651 17.11 19.00 -43.30
CA ASP A 651 17.69 19.64 -42.11
C ASP A 651 16.56 20.06 -41.16
N LEU A 652 16.16 19.17 -40.25
CA LEU A 652 15.04 19.37 -39.35
C LEU A 652 15.51 19.90 -37.99
N TRP A 653 14.86 20.96 -37.49
CA TRP A 653 15.00 21.42 -36.11
C TRP A 653 13.91 20.84 -35.20
N GLY A 654 12.68 20.67 -35.71
CA GLY A 654 11.56 20.15 -34.93
C GLY A 654 10.70 19.13 -35.66
N VAL A 655 9.93 18.35 -34.87
CA VAL A 655 8.96 17.37 -35.37
C VAL A 655 7.69 17.40 -34.53
N VAL A 656 6.54 17.38 -35.20
CA VAL A 656 5.23 17.03 -34.62
C VAL A 656 4.76 15.71 -35.20
N ASN A 657 4.69 14.69 -34.37
CA ASN A 657 4.11 13.39 -34.73
C ASN A 657 2.60 13.41 -34.47
N CYS A 658 1.82 13.93 -35.43
CA CYS A 658 0.35 13.99 -35.37
C CYS A 658 -0.33 12.96 -36.29
N GLY A 659 0.42 12.18 -37.06
CA GLY A 659 -0.13 11.07 -37.85
C GLY A 659 -0.76 9.98 -36.96
N GLY A 660 -2.00 9.58 -37.28
CA GLY A 660 -2.70 8.57 -36.51
C GLY A 660 -3.91 7.94 -37.20
N PHE A 661 -4.33 6.80 -36.68
CA PHE A 661 -5.51 6.04 -37.07
C PHE A 661 -6.29 5.66 -35.81
N GLY A 662 -7.60 5.94 -35.80
CA GLY A 662 -8.49 5.69 -34.65
C GLY A 662 -8.71 4.21 -34.36
N GLY A 663 -8.60 3.34 -35.36
CA GLY A 663 -8.92 1.92 -35.21
C GLY A 663 -10.42 1.65 -35.12
N GLU A 664 -10.75 0.50 -34.53
CA GLU A 664 -12.12 0.06 -34.24
C GLU A 664 -12.51 0.33 -32.78
N ILE A 665 -13.81 0.22 -32.49
CA ILE A 665 -14.34 0.18 -31.13
C ILE A 665 -14.69 -1.28 -30.80
N ALA A 666 -13.78 -1.97 -30.09
CA ALA A 666 -13.91 -3.39 -29.79
C ALA A 666 -13.54 -3.71 -28.33
N THR A 667 -14.18 -4.75 -27.77
CA THR A 667 -13.74 -5.32 -26.49
C THR A 667 -12.50 -6.22 -26.73
N PRO A 668 -11.74 -6.61 -25.69
CA PRO A 668 -10.61 -7.53 -25.84
C PRO A 668 -10.99 -8.90 -26.43
N MET A 669 -12.28 -9.28 -26.42
CA MET A 669 -12.78 -10.53 -27.00
C MET A 669 -13.11 -10.39 -28.49
N ASP A 670 -13.42 -9.16 -28.93
CA ASP A 670 -13.95 -8.87 -30.28
C ASP A 670 -12.93 -8.12 -31.16
N THR A 671 -11.69 -7.94 -30.68
CA THR A 671 -10.66 -7.15 -31.36
C THR A 671 -10.13 -7.89 -32.60
N ASP A 672 -10.18 -7.25 -33.76
CA ASP A 672 -9.50 -7.71 -34.96
C ASP A 672 -7.99 -7.40 -34.85
N ILE A 673 -7.17 -8.45 -34.81
CA ILE A 673 -5.73 -8.34 -34.70
C ILE A 673 -5.11 -7.60 -35.88
N ALA A 674 -5.68 -7.70 -37.09
CA ALA A 674 -5.22 -6.93 -38.25
C ALA A 674 -5.49 -5.42 -38.09
N VAL A 675 -6.59 -5.06 -37.41
CA VAL A 675 -6.87 -3.66 -37.04
C VAL A 675 -5.93 -3.21 -35.92
N PHE A 676 -5.71 -4.03 -34.89
CA PHE A 676 -4.75 -3.76 -33.82
C PHE A 676 -3.35 -3.49 -34.36
N ASP A 677 -2.81 -4.40 -35.18
CA ASP A 677 -1.48 -4.29 -35.78
C ASP A 677 -1.35 -3.04 -36.65
N LYS A 678 -2.39 -2.69 -37.43
CA LYS A 678 -2.43 -1.46 -38.22
C LYS A 678 -2.41 -0.21 -37.36
N VAL A 679 -3.15 -0.20 -36.25
CA VAL A 679 -3.18 0.92 -35.28
C VAL A 679 -1.81 1.10 -34.62
N ILE A 680 -1.14 0.01 -34.20
CA ILE A 680 0.23 0.03 -33.66
C ILE A 680 1.24 0.48 -34.71
N ALA A 681 1.14 -0.03 -35.95
CA ALA A 681 2.05 0.28 -37.05
C ALA A 681 2.05 1.77 -37.41
N ILE A 682 0.88 2.42 -37.37
CA ILE A 682 0.74 3.85 -37.66
C ILE A 682 1.08 4.69 -36.42
N ASN A 683 0.36 4.49 -35.30
CA ASN A 683 0.36 5.44 -34.19
C ASN A 683 1.63 5.39 -33.32
N ALA A 684 2.25 4.22 -33.20
CA ALA A 684 3.43 4.02 -32.36
C ALA A 684 4.69 3.81 -33.20
N ARG A 685 4.69 2.81 -34.10
CA ARG A 685 5.87 2.51 -34.93
C ARG A 685 6.14 3.62 -35.95
N GLY A 686 5.11 4.18 -36.59
CA GLY A 686 5.27 5.30 -37.53
C GLY A 686 5.92 6.53 -36.90
N ALA A 687 5.41 6.96 -35.73
CA ALA A 687 6.01 8.05 -34.96
C ALA A 687 7.46 7.75 -34.55
N LEU A 688 7.75 6.53 -34.09
CA LEU A 688 9.12 6.11 -33.75
C LEU A 688 10.06 6.13 -34.98
N LEU A 689 9.58 5.74 -36.16
CA LEU A 689 10.36 5.81 -37.41
C LEU A 689 10.69 7.26 -37.77
N VAL A 690 9.74 8.18 -37.66
CA VAL A 690 9.97 9.61 -37.91
C VAL A 690 10.98 10.16 -36.89
N THR A 691 10.80 9.88 -35.60
CA THR A 691 11.76 10.27 -34.54
C THR A 691 13.15 9.70 -34.78
N LYS A 692 13.27 8.44 -35.21
CA LYS A 692 14.54 7.75 -35.52
C LYS A 692 15.34 8.45 -36.61
N TYR A 693 14.70 8.89 -37.70
CA TYR A 693 15.39 9.52 -38.82
C TYR A 693 15.54 11.04 -38.66
N ALA A 694 14.53 11.73 -38.12
CA ALA A 694 14.62 13.16 -37.86
C ALA A 694 15.69 13.50 -36.80
N SER A 695 15.80 12.71 -35.73
CA SER A 695 16.84 12.93 -34.70
C SER A 695 18.26 12.76 -35.23
N GLN A 696 18.48 11.92 -36.26
CA GLN A 696 19.80 11.82 -36.92
C GLN A 696 20.19 13.14 -37.60
N SER A 697 19.24 13.84 -38.20
CA SER A 697 19.45 15.19 -38.76
C SER A 697 19.72 16.22 -37.66
N MET A 698 18.91 16.25 -36.59
CA MET A 698 19.11 17.15 -35.45
C MET A 698 20.50 16.97 -34.79
N VAL A 699 20.92 15.71 -34.59
CA VAL A 699 22.25 15.37 -34.04
C VAL A 699 23.37 15.76 -35.01
N ARG A 700 23.21 15.53 -36.33
CA ARG A 700 24.16 15.97 -37.36
C ARG A 700 24.35 17.49 -37.37
N LEU A 701 23.25 18.24 -37.21
CA LEU A 701 23.25 19.69 -37.20
C LEU A 701 23.85 20.29 -35.92
N GLY A 702 23.79 19.58 -34.79
CA GLY A 702 24.34 20.03 -33.51
C GLY A 702 23.64 21.23 -32.87
N LYS A 703 22.48 21.65 -33.42
CA LYS A 703 21.71 22.83 -32.96
C LYS A 703 20.67 22.51 -31.86
N GLY A 704 20.62 21.27 -31.38
CA GLY A 704 19.51 20.77 -30.57
C GLY A 704 18.24 20.56 -31.40
N GLY A 705 17.09 20.47 -30.72
CA GLY A 705 15.79 20.35 -31.39
C GLY A 705 14.62 20.09 -30.43
N SER A 706 13.40 20.00 -30.97
CA SER A 706 12.21 19.64 -30.19
C SER A 706 11.27 18.71 -30.95
N ILE A 707 10.85 17.62 -30.31
CA ILE A 707 9.93 16.63 -30.84
C ILE A 707 8.68 16.59 -29.95
N VAL A 708 7.49 16.75 -30.55
CA VAL A 708 6.21 16.65 -29.85
C VAL A 708 5.37 15.53 -30.45
N ASN A 709 5.04 14.53 -29.65
CA ASN A 709 4.19 13.41 -30.01
C ASN A 709 2.73 13.70 -29.65
N VAL A 710 1.81 13.63 -30.61
CA VAL A 710 0.37 13.79 -30.34
C VAL A 710 -0.21 12.45 -29.92
N SER A 711 -0.32 12.26 -28.61
CA SER A 711 -0.84 11.06 -27.98
C SER A 711 -2.37 11.13 -27.83
N SER A 712 -2.92 10.76 -26.67
CA SER A 712 -4.31 10.92 -26.27
C SER A 712 -4.45 10.69 -24.77
N GLN A 713 -5.48 11.23 -24.11
CA GLN A 713 -5.85 10.82 -22.76
C GLN A 713 -6.06 9.30 -22.63
N ALA A 714 -6.36 8.59 -23.72
CA ALA A 714 -6.48 7.12 -23.77
C ALA A 714 -5.19 6.36 -23.44
N SER A 715 -4.04 7.05 -23.39
CA SER A 715 -2.76 6.51 -22.88
C SER A 715 -2.63 6.59 -21.35
N LEU A 716 -3.37 7.51 -20.72
CA LEU A 716 -3.31 7.83 -19.29
C LEU A 716 -4.43 7.14 -18.51
N VAL A 717 -5.60 6.97 -19.13
CA VAL A 717 -6.78 6.34 -18.55
C VAL A 717 -7.46 5.40 -19.55
N ALA A 718 -8.00 4.29 -19.05
CA ALA A 718 -8.66 3.30 -19.89
C ALA A 718 -10.01 3.83 -20.42
N LEU A 719 -10.20 3.77 -21.75
CA LEU A 719 -11.48 4.06 -22.40
C LEU A 719 -12.12 2.77 -22.90
N SER A 720 -13.41 2.57 -22.60
CA SER A 720 -14.14 1.37 -23.02
C SER A 720 -14.15 1.25 -24.55
N GLY A 721 -13.93 0.04 -25.06
CA GLY A 721 -13.88 -0.24 -26.50
C GLY A 721 -12.60 0.21 -27.23
N HIS A 722 -11.65 0.88 -26.57
CA HIS A 722 -10.48 1.50 -27.23
C HIS A 722 -9.17 0.72 -26.99
N ILE A 723 -9.20 -0.62 -26.93
CA ILE A 723 -7.99 -1.41 -26.62
C ILE A 723 -6.86 -1.14 -27.63
N SER A 724 -7.11 -1.25 -28.93
CA SER A 724 -6.12 -1.00 -29.98
C SER A 724 -5.57 0.43 -29.95
N TYR A 725 -6.47 1.43 -29.87
CA TYR A 725 -6.08 2.83 -29.86
C TYR A 725 -5.31 3.22 -28.59
N GLY A 726 -5.85 2.90 -27.41
CA GLY A 726 -5.25 3.19 -26.12
C GLY A 726 -3.88 2.54 -25.96
N SER A 727 -3.72 1.26 -26.32
CA SER A 727 -2.42 0.58 -26.32
C SER A 727 -1.39 1.28 -27.22
N SER A 728 -1.79 1.73 -28.40
CA SER A 728 -0.89 2.45 -29.31
C SER A 728 -0.44 3.82 -28.79
N LYS A 729 -1.33 4.54 -28.10
CA LYS A 729 -1.02 5.84 -27.49
C LYS A 729 -0.19 5.68 -26.21
N ALA A 730 -0.45 4.66 -25.40
CA ALA A 730 0.40 4.29 -24.26
C ALA A 730 1.83 3.90 -24.69
N ALA A 731 1.97 3.20 -25.82
CA ALA A 731 3.27 2.92 -26.42
C ALA A 731 3.98 4.23 -26.87
N LEU A 732 3.25 5.17 -27.46
CA LEU A 732 3.78 6.47 -27.88
C LEU A 732 4.27 7.35 -26.70
N ASP A 733 3.55 7.38 -25.58
CA ASP A 733 4.00 8.03 -24.34
C ASP A 733 5.27 7.38 -23.78
N ASN A 734 5.40 6.05 -23.88
CA ASN A 734 6.62 5.37 -23.48
C ASN A 734 7.81 5.72 -24.40
N ILE A 735 7.58 5.71 -25.73
CA ILE A 735 8.56 6.16 -26.74
C ILE A 735 9.01 7.60 -26.45
N THR A 736 8.09 8.49 -26.08
CA THR A 736 8.40 9.88 -25.70
C THR A 736 9.41 9.93 -24.55
N ARG A 737 9.14 9.25 -23.43
CA ARG A 737 9.98 9.29 -22.23
C ARG A 737 11.37 8.68 -22.45
N VAL A 738 11.45 7.57 -23.18
CA VAL A 738 12.74 6.94 -23.54
C VAL A 738 13.53 7.84 -24.48
N SER A 739 12.88 8.40 -25.51
CA SER A 739 13.54 9.32 -26.46
C SER A 739 14.05 10.59 -25.77
N ALA A 740 13.30 11.14 -24.81
CA ALA A 740 13.73 12.30 -24.02
C ALA A 740 15.02 12.02 -23.24
N LEU A 741 15.13 10.84 -22.63
CA LEU A 741 16.32 10.40 -21.90
C LEU A 741 17.53 10.19 -22.82
N GLU A 742 17.34 9.55 -23.97
CA GLU A 742 18.45 9.21 -24.88
C GLU A 742 18.93 10.38 -25.74
N LEU A 743 18.02 11.30 -26.11
CA LEU A 743 18.31 12.44 -26.99
C LEU A 743 18.64 13.73 -26.22
N GLY A 744 18.32 13.83 -24.93
CA GLY A 744 18.58 15.02 -24.12
C GLY A 744 20.06 15.43 -24.07
N ARG A 745 20.99 14.47 -24.15
CA ARG A 745 22.45 14.73 -24.27
C ARG A 745 22.87 15.47 -25.54
N TYR A 746 22.01 15.54 -26.54
CA TYR A 746 22.20 16.30 -27.78
C TYR A 746 21.41 17.62 -27.79
N ASN A 747 20.89 18.05 -26.63
CA ASN A 747 19.98 19.19 -26.48
C ASN A 747 18.70 19.06 -27.33
N ILE A 748 18.20 17.83 -27.50
CA ILE A 748 16.92 17.54 -28.17
C ILE A 748 15.89 17.19 -27.11
N ARG A 749 14.81 17.99 -27.05
CA ARG A 749 13.69 17.76 -26.14
C ARG A 749 12.66 16.85 -26.80
N VAL A 750 12.05 15.94 -26.05
CA VAL A 750 10.98 15.07 -26.56
C VAL A 750 9.82 15.06 -25.58
N ASN A 751 8.66 15.52 -26.03
CA ASN A 751 7.46 15.67 -25.21
C ASN A 751 6.25 15.03 -25.92
N SER A 752 5.16 14.86 -25.18
CA SER A 752 3.88 14.45 -25.71
C SER A 752 2.76 15.35 -25.22
N VAL A 753 1.75 15.53 -26.06
CA VAL A 753 0.44 16.06 -25.66
C VAL A 753 -0.57 14.93 -25.64
N ASN A 754 -1.52 14.97 -24.71
CA ASN A 754 -2.50 13.93 -24.48
C ASN A 754 -3.92 14.52 -24.55
N PRO A 755 -4.47 14.75 -25.76
CA PRO A 755 -5.79 15.35 -25.94
C PRO A 755 -6.95 14.48 -25.44
N THR A 756 -8.02 15.14 -24.99
CA THR A 756 -9.38 14.57 -25.03
C THR A 756 -9.88 14.46 -26.47
N VAL A 757 -11.14 14.04 -26.63
CA VAL A 757 -11.85 14.05 -27.91
C VAL A 757 -11.97 15.49 -28.41
N VAL A 758 -11.29 15.76 -29.53
CA VAL A 758 -11.52 16.91 -30.40
C VAL A 758 -12.58 16.51 -31.41
N MET A 759 -13.62 17.33 -31.62
CA MET A 759 -14.69 17.01 -32.57
C MET A 759 -14.26 17.28 -34.02
N THR A 760 -13.58 16.29 -34.59
CA THR A 760 -13.23 16.18 -36.01
C THR A 760 -14.17 15.21 -36.75
N GLU A 761 -14.13 15.20 -38.08
CA GLU A 761 -14.86 14.23 -38.92
C GLU A 761 -14.63 12.77 -38.48
N MET A 762 -13.39 12.41 -38.13
CA MET A 762 -13.01 11.06 -37.68
C MET A 762 -13.68 10.64 -36.35
N SER A 763 -13.94 11.60 -35.46
CA SER A 763 -14.47 11.34 -34.11
C SER A 763 -15.98 11.52 -33.99
N ALA A 764 -16.59 12.33 -34.86
CA ALA A 764 -17.98 12.75 -34.74
C ALA A 764 -18.98 11.57 -34.79
N PHE A 765 -18.70 10.52 -35.58
CA PHE A 765 -19.62 9.38 -35.74
C PHE A 765 -19.87 8.61 -34.44
N TYR A 766 -18.88 8.56 -33.54
CA TYR A 766 -18.96 7.83 -32.28
C TYR A 766 -19.28 8.76 -31.11
N TRP A 767 -18.52 9.86 -30.97
CA TRP A 767 -18.65 10.79 -29.84
C TRP A 767 -19.78 11.80 -29.98
N GLY A 768 -20.33 11.98 -31.19
CA GLY A 768 -21.56 12.76 -31.41
C GLY A 768 -22.83 12.07 -30.93
N ARG A 769 -22.77 10.77 -30.58
CA ARG A 769 -23.90 10.03 -30.04
C ARG A 769 -24.21 10.44 -28.59
N PRO A 770 -25.44 10.90 -28.26
CA PRO A 770 -25.77 11.37 -26.91
C PRO A 770 -25.55 10.33 -25.80
N ASP A 771 -25.77 9.05 -26.09
CA ASP A 771 -25.59 7.94 -25.14
C ASP A 771 -24.12 7.60 -24.85
N ILE A 772 -23.19 8.09 -25.66
CA ILE A 772 -21.75 7.84 -25.55
C ILE A 772 -20.99 9.12 -25.17
N GLY A 773 -21.19 10.19 -25.93
CA GLY A 773 -20.57 11.48 -25.71
C GLY A 773 -21.12 12.25 -24.51
N GLY A 774 -22.41 12.09 -24.18
CA GLY A 774 -23.05 12.77 -23.05
C GLY A 774 -22.39 12.43 -21.70
N PRO A 775 -22.30 11.14 -21.30
CA PRO A 775 -21.60 10.73 -20.09
C PRO A 775 -20.13 11.14 -20.05
N PHE A 776 -19.48 11.24 -21.22
CA PHE A 776 -18.08 11.63 -21.35
C PHE A 776 -17.88 13.15 -21.16
N LEU A 777 -18.80 13.97 -21.68
CA LEU A 777 -18.88 15.41 -21.39
C LEU A 777 -19.17 15.66 -19.91
N GLU A 778 -20.08 14.90 -19.30
CA GLU A 778 -20.31 14.94 -17.85
C GLU A 778 -19.08 14.51 -17.03
N ALA A 779 -18.21 13.68 -17.60
CA ALA A 779 -16.93 13.26 -17.04
C ALA A 779 -15.81 14.33 -17.17
N MET A 780 -15.97 15.35 -18.01
CA MET A 780 -15.04 16.48 -18.08
C MET A 780 -15.52 17.65 -17.20
N PRO A 781 -14.71 18.14 -16.24
CA PRO A 781 -15.00 19.38 -15.50
C PRO A 781 -15.38 20.57 -16.39
N LEU A 782 -14.73 20.77 -17.54
CA LEU A 782 -15.08 21.85 -18.49
C LEU A 782 -16.33 21.57 -19.34
N ARG A 783 -16.89 20.35 -19.32
CA ARG A 783 -18.17 19.95 -19.96
C ARG A 783 -18.32 20.32 -21.45
N ARG A 784 -17.23 20.41 -22.18
CA ARG A 784 -17.20 20.61 -23.64
C ARG A 784 -16.04 19.83 -24.26
N TRP A 785 -16.13 19.61 -25.56
CA TRP A 785 -15.02 19.10 -26.36
C TRP A 785 -13.94 20.17 -26.54
N ALA A 786 -12.71 19.70 -26.79
CA ALA A 786 -11.61 20.59 -27.17
C ALA A 786 -11.72 20.97 -28.65
N THR A 787 -11.25 22.16 -29.02
CA THR A 787 -11.05 22.54 -30.43
C THR A 787 -9.67 22.08 -30.93
N GLU A 788 -9.46 22.12 -32.24
CA GLU A 788 -8.17 21.77 -32.84
C GLU A 788 -7.07 22.77 -32.45
N ASP A 789 -7.42 24.05 -32.35
CA ASP A 789 -6.52 25.12 -31.89
C ASP A 789 -6.11 24.97 -30.42
N GLU A 790 -7.02 24.49 -29.56
CA GLU A 790 -6.73 24.21 -28.15
C GLU A 790 -5.73 23.05 -27.97
N ILE A 791 -5.60 22.17 -28.96
CA ILE A 791 -4.55 21.14 -28.98
C ILE A 791 -3.26 21.65 -29.65
N ALA A 792 -3.39 22.43 -30.73
CA ALA A 792 -2.25 22.99 -31.44
C ALA A 792 -1.42 23.96 -30.57
N ALA A 793 -2.06 24.83 -29.77
CA ALA A 793 -1.35 25.83 -28.99
C ALA A 793 -0.36 25.24 -27.95
N PRO A 794 -0.71 24.19 -27.18
CA PRO A 794 0.27 23.49 -26.34
C PRO A 794 1.37 22.74 -27.12
N ILE A 795 1.11 22.29 -28.35
CA ILE A 795 2.15 21.70 -29.22
C ILE A 795 3.18 22.78 -29.59
N VAL A 796 2.72 23.95 -30.04
CA VAL A 796 3.56 25.10 -30.37
C VAL A 796 4.36 25.56 -29.14
N PHE A 797 3.74 25.65 -27.96
CA PHE A 797 4.44 25.94 -26.72
C PHE A 797 5.53 24.91 -26.39
N LEU A 798 5.26 23.61 -26.49
CA LEU A 798 6.25 22.56 -26.21
C LEU A 798 7.40 22.55 -27.24
N LEU A 799 7.15 23.00 -28.47
CA LEU A 799 8.21 23.26 -29.44
C LEU A 799 9.05 24.47 -29.05
N SER A 800 8.48 25.56 -28.53
CA SER A 800 9.20 26.83 -28.33
C SER A 800 10.24 26.82 -27.19
N ASP A 801 11.03 27.90 -27.13
CA ASP A 801 12.06 28.11 -26.10
C ASP A 801 11.45 28.38 -24.70
N GLY A 802 10.16 28.75 -24.63
CA GLY A 802 9.40 28.81 -23.39
C GLY A 802 9.27 27.45 -22.69
N ALA A 803 9.43 26.35 -23.43
CA ALA A 803 9.48 24.98 -22.92
C ALA A 803 10.92 24.42 -22.84
N SER A 804 11.96 25.25 -22.86
CA SER A 804 13.39 24.85 -22.89
C SER A 804 13.82 23.89 -21.78
N MET A 805 13.19 23.91 -20.60
CA MET A 805 13.45 22.95 -19.51
C MET A 805 12.39 21.83 -19.39
N ILE A 806 11.47 21.71 -20.36
CA ILE A 806 10.43 20.68 -20.40
C ILE A 806 10.84 19.62 -21.43
N SER A 807 11.14 18.41 -20.94
CA SER A 807 11.41 17.20 -21.72
C SER A 807 10.87 15.98 -20.98
N GLY A 808 10.31 15.01 -21.72
CA GLY A 808 9.73 13.77 -21.18
C GLY A 808 8.31 13.89 -20.63
N VAL A 809 7.59 15.00 -20.85
CA VAL A 809 6.24 15.20 -20.31
C VAL A 809 5.13 14.54 -21.15
N SER A 810 4.08 14.07 -20.48
CA SER A 810 2.77 13.74 -21.06
C SER A 810 1.77 14.84 -20.66
N LEU A 811 1.67 15.90 -21.48
CA LEU A 811 0.86 17.07 -21.18
C LEU A 811 -0.62 16.82 -21.50
N SER A 812 -1.45 16.66 -20.47
CA SER A 812 -2.89 16.43 -20.63
C SER A 812 -3.61 17.69 -21.11
N ILE A 813 -4.43 17.56 -22.17
CA ILE A 813 -5.25 18.65 -22.73
C ILE A 813 -6.68 18.14 -22.86
N ASP A 814 -7.35 18.01 -21.72
CA ASP A 814 -8.50 17.10 -21.60
C ASP A 814 -9.73 17.66 -20.88
N GLY A 815 -9.75 18.97 -20.63
CA GLY A 815 -10.82 19.63 -19.88
C GLY A 815 -10.96 19.14 -18.43
N GLY A 816 -9.94 18.49 -17.88
CA GLY A 816 -9.89 17.92 -16.53
C GLY A 816 -10.39 16.48 -16.42
N PHE A 817 -10.46 15.73 -17.53
CA PHE A 817 -10.93 14.34 -17.54
C PHE A 817 -10.06 13.45 -16.62
N THR A 818 -8.74 13.47 -16.78
CA THR A 818 -7.78 12.73 -15.95
C THR A 818 -7.55 13.36 -14.59
N CYS A 819 -7.87 14.65 -14.41
CA CYS A 819 -7.91 15.28 -13.08
C CYS A 819 -8.95 14.64 -12.16
N ARG A 820 -9.87 13.84 -12.70
CA ARG A 820 -10.65 12.91 -11.89
C ARG A 820 -9.75 11.76 -11.44
N TRP A 821 -9.15 11.94 -10.26
CA TRP A 821 -9.36 10.94 -9.22
C TRP A 821 -10.86 10.64 -9.24
N SER A 822 -11.25 9.39 -9.51
CA SER A 822 -12.65 9.03 -9.30
C SER A 822 -12.91 9.36 -7.83
N PRO A 823 -13.76 10.35 -7.50
CA PRO A 823 -14.24 10.41 -6.14
C PRO A 823 -14.86 9.04 -5.92
N LEU A 824 -14.53 8.42 -4.78
CA LEU A 824 -15.29 7.33 -4.16
C LEU A 824 -16.63 7.19 -4.84
N THR A 825 -16.81 6.17 -5.70
CA THR A 825 -18.09 5.98 -6.37
C THR A 825 -19.12 6.01 -5.27
N LEU A 826 -19.89 7.10 -5.22
CA LEU A 826 -20.87 7.35 -4.18
C LEU A 826 -22.03 6.43 -4.56
N VAL A 827 -21.83 5.15 -4.27
CA VAL A 827 -22.87 4.15 -4.24
C VAL A 827 -23.77 4.64 -3.12
N GLU A 828 -24.80 5.41 -3.51
CA GLU A 828 -25.92 5.72 -2.66
C GLU A 828 -26.69 4.43 -2.39
N ILE A 829 -26.13 3.58 -1.53
CA ILE A 829 -26.86 2.48 -0.91
C ILE A 829 -27.99 3.15 -0.12
N ARG A 830 -29.22 2.82 -0.49
CA ARG A 830 -30.44 3.41 0.08
C ARG A 830 -30.67 2.95 1.51
#